data_AF-A0A6B2C0W6-F1
#
_entry.id   AF-A0A6B2C0W6-F1
#
_cell.length_a   1.000
_cell.length_b   1.000
_cell.length_c   1.000
_cell.angle_alpha   90.00
_cell.angle_beta   90.00
_cell.angle_gamma   90.00
#
_symmetry.space_group_name_H-M   'P 1'
#
loop_
_entity.id
_entity.type
_entity.pdbx_description
1 polymer ?
#
loop_
_entity_poly.entity_id
_entity_poly.type
_entity_poly.pdbx_seq_one_letter_code
_entity_poly.pdbx_strand_id
1 'polypeptide(L)'
;MKYKISDIYVNGRILKKLEKRKEELVHYYGEREIRKKSLSLLNLLPKRIINVTHKLPLKILAFSDYHVQDFKPLLEYVKNLKEKPDIIVYAGDAVDRFGSLPLKMLNLKSDEGELYPSMLDVACFFYEEVHEDSGVLERRCSERHGFILRMPKKLKINVKEKLNQIINIYSKIQNFKNISKSFQTFKSLIRDLQVRIEETKLQEIHASENSLSRIINLVDTQTQLKIYSINMKGEELFYSPSIYDDFYEIYKNVDFYKIPINKLKSDKKYIYYFIPNPELPGKNVFEELGENSRYGVVAVLGNNDFISSKTLINGKKVFDAFSTLIKIGPILIIGIEGEPSDIGVGTRLEYLESDYKLRLEFIQKYVAKDEFIIIVSHPPPKGILDRAIRFGERSIGSVALRDYIEEDPRVGLVICGHVHNQGGTFEVLNNTTVVNVSSQDTPFDKANVAWITIDEDKKVHVKIEKLPSLIEQIFKEDRRTIKENLINKVNLSESEAEWFLNFAKTKGTEFFEDLPNLESIKINLGIPWQVTLSLYEKGIKEISQIQEKTFTDMYQYIPPLYRMHWKRAYAKFKRERSNEVYLMNQLPINTDKAIIFDTEYSPDKGKGVLYGFLDTSENEIKQFWLNEKPAAFEYVRSKAQQGYVFVHWGGADRKLLREELGIDAQTFNLLYFCQTSLVAPVNTFALEEVYDTLNGHNNDEWWNKYFYSMDGLIKAALCNKILEYPNEDAPRKTLSEANKADILALEKILKALQKLPVKPSNPI
;
A
#
# COMPACT_ATOMS: atom_id res chain seq x y z
N MET A 1 32.28 23.98 11.23
CA MET A 1 32.16 24.01 9.77
C MET A 1 31.10 25.05 9.39
N LYS A 2 31.35 25.93 8.40
CA LYS A 2 30.42 27.01 8.04
C LYS A 2 29.75 26.71 6.69
N TYR A 3 28.43 26.53 6.70
CA TYR A 3 27.60 26.53 5.50
C TYR A 3 27.38 27.98 5.05
N LYS A 4 27.49 28.26 3.76
CA LYS A 4 27.01 29.53 3.20
C LYS A 4 25.69 29.26 2.47
N ILE A 5 24.60 29.68 3.08
CA ILE A 5 23.25 29.59 2.51
C ILE A 5 22.98 30.87 1.74
N SER A 6 22.39 30.76 0.56
CA SER A 6 21.98 31.90 -0.26
C SER A 6 20.65 31.60 -0.92
N ASP A 7 19.76 32.60 -0.94
CA ASP A 7 18.47 32.48 -1.62
C ASP A 7 18.66 32.58 -3.14
N ILE A 8 17.83 31.85 -3.88
CA ILE A 8 17.79 31.91 -5.34
C ILE A 8 16.67 32.87 -5.72
N TYR A 9 17.04 34.06 -6.20
CA TYR A 9 16.09 35.06 -6.65
C TYR A 9 15.77 34.92 -8.14
N VAL A 10 14.48 34.75 -8.46
CA VAL A 10 14.00 34.73 -9.85
C VAL A 10 13.24 36.02 -10.12
N ASN A 11 13.78 36.85 -11.01
CA ASN A 11 13.11 38.09 -11.37
C ASN A 11 11.92 37.85 -12.31
N GLY A 12 11.01 38.83 -12.38
CA GLY A 12 9.78 38.73 -13.18
C GLY A 12 9.98 38.50 -14.68
N ARG A 13 11.15 38.89 -15.24
CA ARG A 13 11.46 38.64 -16.66
C ARG A 13 11.81 37.17 -16.91
N ILE A 14 12.50 36.53 -15.97
CA ILE A 14 12.81 35.10 -16.05
C ILE A 14 11.54 34.29 -15.83
N LEU A 15 10.72 34.64 -14.83
CA LEU A 15 9.42 34.00 -14.57
C LEU A 15 8.55 33.94 -15.83
N LYS A 16 8.33 35.07 -16.52
CA LYS A 16 7.57 35.09 -17.79
C LYS A 16 8.13 34.19 -18.88
N LYS A 17 9.46 34.05 -18.96
CA LYS A 17 10.10 33.13 -19.92
C LYS A 17 9.85 31.68 -19.55
N LEU A 18 9.90 31.36 -18.25
CA LEU A 18 9.63 30.01 -17.75
C LEU A 18 8.16 29.63 -17.92
N GLU A 19 7.22 30.55 -17.70
CA GLU A 19 5.79 30.33 -17.96
C GLU A 19 5.56 29.94 -19.43
N LYS A 20 6.13 30.71 -20.37
CA LYS A 20 6.04 30.37 -21.79
C LYS A 20 6.69 29.01 -22.10
N ARG A 21 7.89 28.78 -21.58
CA ARG A 21 8.62 27.52 -21.80
C ARG A 21 7.85 26.31 -21.25
N LYS A 22 7.18 26.49 -20.11
CA LYS A 22 6.31 25.48 -19.51
C LYS A 22 5.19 25.06 -20.46
N GLU A 23 4.53 26.00 -21.11
CA GLU A 23 3.47 25.71 -22.09
C GLU A 23 3.99 24.93 -23.30
N GLU A 24 5.18 25.29 -23.79
CA GLU A 24 5.86 24.56 -24.87
C GLU A 24 6.16 23.11 -24.45
N LEU A 25 6.65 22.91 -23.22
CA LEU A 25 6.99 21.58 -22.69
C LEU A 25 5.74 20.72 -22.44
N VAL A 26 4.66 21.28 -21.90
CA VAL A 26 3.38 20.57 -21.75
C VAL A 26 2.88 20.06 -23.11
N HIS A 27 3.10 20.83 -24.19
CA HIS A 27 2.77 20.35 -25.52
C HIS A 27 3.71 19.25 -26.01
N TYR A 28 5.02 19.41 -25.79
CA TYR A 28 6.05 18.45 -26.20
C TYR A 28 5.84 17.05 -25.58
N TYR A 29 5.54 16.98 -24.28
CA TYR A 29 5.29 15.71 -23.58
C TYR A 29 3.84 15.20 -23.72
N GLY A 30 2.96 15.90 -24.45
CA GLY A 30 1.58 15.45 -24.66
C GLY A 30 0.65 15.61 -23.45
N GLU A 31 1.01 16.42 -22.46
CA GLU A 31 0.35 16.49 -21.15
C GLU A 31 -0.84 17.48 -21.09
N ARG A 32 -1.43 17.84 -22.23
CA ARG A 32 -2.48 18.88 -22.31
C ARG A 32 -3.70 18.55 -21.44
N GLU A 33 -4.10 17.29 -21.39
CA GLU A 33 -5.29 16.84 -20.66
C GLU A 33 -5.07 16.84 -19.13
N ILE A 34 -3.82 16.75 -18.69
CA ILE A 34 -3.43 16.69 -17.27
C ILE A 34 -2.73 17.95 -16.76
N ARG A 35 -2.68 19.03 -17.57
CA ARG A 35 -2.06 20.33 -17.22
C ARG A 35 -2.51 20.89 -15.86
N LYS A 36 -3.72 20.58 -15.41
CA LYS A 36 -4.24 20.99 -14.10
C LYS A 36 -3.47 20.41 -12.91
N LYS A 37 -2.73 19.31 -13.09
CA LYS A 37 -1.84 18.72 -12.08
C LYS A 37 -0.52 19.47 -11.90
N SER A 38 -0.23 20.43 -12.79
CA SER A 38 1.07 21.11 -12.82
C SER A 38 1.28 22.05 -11.63
N LEU A 39 2.51 22.10 -11.12
CA LEU A 39 2.88 22.99 -10.01
C LEU A 39 2.94 24.46 -10.40
N SER A 40 2.77 25.37 -9.44
CA SER A 40 3.19 26.76 -9.62
C SER A 40 4.72 26.85 -9.79
N LEU A 41 5.23 27.84 -10.52
CA LEU A 41 6.68 28.03 -10.67
C LEU A 41 7.38 28.27 -9.32
N LEU A 42 6.70 28.92 -8.37
CA LEU A 42 7.23 29.17 -7.03
C LEU A 42 7.47 27.88 -6.22
N ASN A 43 6.66 26.83 -6.45
CA ASN A 43 6.83 25.54 -5.79
C ASN A 43 7.76 24.63 -6.58
N LEU A 44 7.83 24.78 -7.90
CA LEU A 44 8.68 23.96 -8.78
C LEU A 44 10.16 24.33 -8.70
N LEU A 45 10.50 25.61 -8.56
CA LEU A 45 11.88 26.09 -8.63
C LEU A 45 12.59 25.99 -7.26
N PRO A 46 13.92 25.72 -7.25
CA PRO A 46 14.67 25.69 -6.00
C PRO A 46 14.72 27.09 -5.36
N LYS A 47 14.56 27.13 -4.04
CA LYS A 47 14.43 28.38 -3.27
C LYS A 47 15.78 28.88 -2.75
N ARG A 48 16.72 27.98 -2.53
CA ARG A 48 18.01 28.27 -1.90
C ARG A 48 19.11 27.34 -2.40
N ILE A 49 20.35 27.79 -2.21
CA ILE A 49 21.56 27.01 -2.46
C ILE A 49 22.45 27.02 -1.22
N ILE A 50 22.96 25.85 -0.85
CA ILE A 50 23.95 25.66 0.20
C ILE A 50 25.30 25.48 -0.44
N ASN A 51 26.27 26.30 -0.05
CA ASN A 51 27.63 26.24 -0.55
C ASN A 51 28.58 25.73 0.52
N VAL A 52 29.37 24.73 0.15
CA VAL A 52 30.40 24.09 0.95
C VAL A 52 31.70 24.02 0.16
N THR A 53 32.82 24.36 0.79
CA THR A 53 34.14 24.18 0.18
C THR A 53 34.59 22.73 0.32
N HIS A 54 35.07 22.15 -0.79
CA HIS A 54 35.55 20.78 -0.85
C HIS A 54 36.51 20.63 -2.03
N LYS A 55 37.47 19.71 -1.90
CA LYS A 55 38.33 19.25 -2.99
C LYS A 55 38.01 17.78 -3.22
N LEU A 56 37.91 17.36 -4.48
CA LEU A 56 37.76 15.96 -4.84
C LEU A 56 38.92 15.13 -4.24
N PRO A 57 38.69 13.85 -3.90
CA PRO A 57 37.50 13.06 -4.22
C PRO A 57 36.30 13.33 -3.28
N LEU A 58 35.07 13.21 -3.81
CA LEU A 58 33.83 13.28 -3.03
C LEU A 58 33.29 11.88 -2.74
N LYS A 59 33.02 11.57 -1.47
CA LYS A 59 32.50 10.26 -1.03
C LYS A 59 31.04 10.35 -0.61
N ILE A 60 30.21 9.52 -1.23
CA ILE A 60 28.76 9.51 -1.07
C ILE A 60 28.35 8.12 -0.59
N LEU A 61 27.50 8.08 0.44
CA LEU A 61 26.75 6.87 0.78
C LEU A 61 25.28 7.10 0.39
N ALA A 62 24.73 6.23 -0.44
CA ALA A 62 23.36 6.36 -0.95
C ALA A 62 22.51 5.12 -0.64
N PHE A 63 21.22 5.35 -0.35
CA PHE A 63 20.22 4.30 -0.13
C PHE A 63 18.81 4.86 -0.41
N SER A 64 17.82 4.00 -0.64
CA SER A 64 16.44 4.42 -0.93
C SER A 64 15.43 3.34 -0.54
N ASP A 65 14.16 3.75 -0.48
CA ASP A 65 12.98 2.87 -0.38
C ASP A 65 13.07 1.93 0.83
N TYR A 66 13.45 2.49 1.97
CA TYR A 66 13.51 1.79 3.25
C TYR A 66 12.08 1.63 3.78
N HIS A 67 11.30 0.68 3.23
CA HIS A 67 9.91 0.45 3.61
C HIS A 67 9.76 -0.42 4.85
N VAL A 68 10.56 -1.48 4.95
CA VAL A 68 10.42 -2.54 5.97
C VAL A 68 11.71 -2.80 6.74
N GLN A 69 12.84 -2.35 6.22
CA GLN A 69 14.15 -2.54 6.83
C GLN A 69 14.25 -1.83 8.18
N ASP A 70 14.98 -2.43 9.11
CA ASP A 70 15.35 -1.80 10.37
C ASP A 70 16.44 -0.73 10.14
N PHE A 71 16.41 0.38 10.87
CA PHE A 71 17.42 1.44 10.77
C PHE A 71 18.70 1.12 11.55
N LYS A 72 18.63 0.28 12.59
CA LYS A 72 19.77 -0.06 13.44
C LYS A 72 20.98 -0.57 12.64
N PRO A 73 20.84 -1.48 11.66
CA PRO A 73 21.98 -1.97 10.88
C PRO A 73 22.60 -0.87 10.02
N LEU A 74 21.77 0.03 9.48
CA LEU A 74 22.24 1.19 8.72
C LEU A 74 23.02 2.15 9.62
N LEU A 75 22.45 2.51 10.77
CA LEU A 75 23.10 3.40 11.75
C LEU A 75 24.42 2.82 12.26
N GLU A 76 24.44 1.53 12.61
CA GLU A 76 25.66 0.81 13.01
C GLU A 76 26.69 0.78 11.88
N TYR A 77 26.25 0.50 10.64
CA TYR A 77 27.11 0.51 9.47
C TYR A 77 27.79 1.88 9.31
N VAL A 78 27.03 2.98 9.22
CA VAL A 78 27.62 4.32 9.04
C VAL A 78 28.50 4.71 10.24
N LYS A 79 28.11 4.34 11.47
CA LYS A 79 28.89 4.61 12.68
C LYS A 79 30.25 3.91 12.65
N ASN A 80 30.32 2.68 12.15
CA ASN A 80 31.52 1.85 12.14
C ASN A 80 32.40 2.01 10.89
N LEU A 81 31.99 2.82 9.91
CA LEU A 81 32.83 3.13 8.75
C LEU A 81 34.17 3.74 9.20
N LYS A 82 35.27 3.14 8.73
CA LYS A 82 36.64 3.64 8.96
C LYS A 82 36.81 5.07 8.44
N GLU A 83 36.17 5.36 7.32
CA GLU A 83 36.13 6.68 6.71
C GLU A 83 34.68 7.13 6.56
N LYS A 84 34.38 8.32 7.07
CA LYS A 84 33.02 8.86 7.01
C LYS A 84 32.72 9.39 5.60
N PRO A 85 31.50 9.17 5.07
CA PRO A 85 31.11 9.78 3.81
C PRO A 85 31.10 11.31 3.93
N ASP A 86 31.42 12.00 2.84
CA ASP A 86 31.25 13.45 2.79
C ASP A 86 29.77 13.81 2.87
N ILE A 87 28.90 13.06 2.19
CA ILE A 87 27.45 13.26 2.21
C ILE A 87 26.71 11.93 2.12
N ILE A 88 25.54 11.88 2.76
CA ILE A 88 24.62 10.75 2.65
C ILE A 88 23.42 11.18 1.80
N VAL A 89 22.94 10.29 0.93
CA VAL A 89 21.84 10.54 0.00
C VAL A 89 20.70 9.56 0.27
N TYR A 90 19.47 10.08 0.37
CA TYR A 90 18.24 9.31 0.41
C TYR A 90 17.36 9.63 -0.81
N ALA A 91 16.98 8.64 -1.60
CA ALA A 91 16.38 8.84 -2.92
C ALA A 91 14.93 8.30 -3.06
N GLY A 92 14.10 8.34 -2.02
CA GLY A 92 12.75 7.81 -2.19
C GLY A 92 11.85 7.74 -0.96
N ASP A 93 11.03 6.69 -0.96
CA ASP A 93 9.77 6.59 -0.21
C ASP A 93 9.92 6.44 1.30
N ALA A 94 8.79 6.41 2.03
CA ALA A 94 8.75 6.04 3.45
C ALA A 94 9.54 7.00 4.36
N VAL A 95 9.57 8.29 3.97
CA VAL A 95 10.17 9.37 4.77
C VAL A 95 9.48 9.49 6.13
N ASP A 96 8.21 9.08 6.24
CA ASP A 96 7.45 9.00 7.49
C ASP A 96 8.09 8.10 8.57
N ARG A 97 8.91 7.12 8.17
CA ARG A 97 9.60 6.22 9.09
C ARG A 97 10.83 6.83 9.76
N PHE A 98 11.42 7.91 9.22
CA PHE A 98 12.71 8.43 9.65
C PHE A 98 12.65 9.27 10.93
N GLY A 99 11.47 9.57 11.46
CA GLY A 99 11.35 10.22 12.74
C GLY A 99 9.93 10.68 13.05
N SER A 100 9.73 11.08 14.29
CA SER A 100 8.49 11.69 14.74
C SER A 100 8.27 13.08 14.12
N LEU A 101 7.00 13.49 13.97
CA LEU A 101 6.65 14.85 13.58
C LEU A 101 7.33 15.89 14.48
N PRO A 102 7.88 16.99 13.91
CA PRO A 102 8.34 18.10 14.70
C PRO A 102 7.19 18.70 15.50
N LEU A 103 7.32 18.73 16.84
CA LEU A 103 6.23 19.18 17.74
C LEU A 103 5.68 20.57 17.39
N LYS A 104 6.53 21.45 16.84
CA LYS A 104 6.15 22.81 16.40
C LYS A 104 5.19 22.84 15.21
N MET A 105 5.09 21.75 14.46
CA MET A 105 4.24 21.64 13.26
C MET A 105 2.90 20.96 13.57
N LEU A 106 2.75 20.41 14.78
CA LEU A 106 1.49 19.82 15.21
C LEU A 106 0.42 20.89 15.37
N ASN A 107 -0.73 20.66 14.75
CA ASN A 107 -1.91 21.47 14.93
C ASN A 107 -2.92 20.78 15.86
N LEU A 108 -3.63 21.59 16.64
CA LEU A 108 -4.72 21.13 17.48
C LEU A 108 -6.06 21.42 16.82
N LYS A 109 -6.99 20.48 16.94
CA LYS A 109 -8.37 20.67 16.51
C LYS A 109 -9.05 21.75 17.38
N SER A 110 -9.77 22.68 16.75
CA SER A 110 -10.65 23.61 17.47
C SER A 110 -11.82 22.84 18.08
N ASP A 111 -12.20 23.20 19.30
CA ASP A 111 -13.33 22.67 20.06
C ASP A 111 -14.42 23.71 20.33
N GLU A 112 -14.39 24.84 19.61
CA GLU A 112 -15.43 25.86 19.71
C GLU A 112 -16.81 25.28 19.32
N GLY A 113 -17.76 25.36 20.25
CA GLY A 113 -19.13 24.87 20.05
C GLY A 113 -19.39 23.42 20.46
N GLU A 114 -18.36 22.63 20.82
CA GLU A 114 -18.58 21.27 21.33
C GLU A 114 -18.98 21.27 22.82
N LEU A 115 -20.10 20.61 23.16
CA LEU A 115 -20.56 20.47 24.55
C LEU A 115 -19.60 19.60 25.39
N TYR A 116 -19.08 18.53 24.78
CA TYR A 116 -18.10 17.62 25.36
C TYR A 116 -16.95 17.40 24.36
N PRO A 117 -15.87 18.19 24.45
CA PRO A 117 -14.73 18.01 23.56
C PRO A 117 -14.08 16.63 23.74
N SER A 118 -13.54 16.10 22.65
CA SER A 118 -12.86 14.80 22.65
C SER A 118 -11.59 14.83 23.50
N MET A 119 -11.34 13.77 24.27
CA MET A 119 -10.12 13.65 25.08
C MET A 119 -8.90 13.30 24.22
N LEU A 120 -9.12 12.52 23.16
CA LEU A 120 -8.12 12.11 22.20
C LEU A 120 -8.46 12.65 20.82
N ASP A 121 -7.45 13.15 20.12
CA ASP A 121 -7.48 13.52 18.72
C ASP A 121 -6.27 12.89 18.01
N VAL A 122 -6.39 12.57 16.72
CA VAL A 122 -5.26 12.12 15.91
C VAL A 122 -4.28 13.28 15.71
N ALA A 123 -2.98 13.01 15.77
CA ALA A 123 -1.96 14.02 15.50
C ALA A 123 -2.08 14.50 14.06
N CYS A 124 -2.21 15.82 13.90
CA CYS A 124 -2.28 16.46 12.60
C CYS A 124 -1.20 17.52 12.45
N PHE A 125 -0.75 17.76 11.23
CA PHE A 125 0.13 18.87 10.89
C PHE A 125 -0.33 19.50 9.57
N PHE A 126 0.15 20.72 9.34
CA PHE A 126 -0.08 21.41 8.08
C PHE A 126 1.22 21.53 7.30
N TYR A 127 1.08 21.43 5.99
CA TYR A 127 2.10 21.86 5.05
C TYR A 127 1.52 23.01 4.22
N GLU A 128 2.15 24.17 4.32
CA GLU A 128 1.78 25.33 3.50
C GLU A 128 2.50 25.23 2.15
N GLU A 129 1.73 24.96 1.10
CA GLU A 129 2.16 25.19 -0.27
C GLU A 129 1.40 26.38 -0.85
N VAL A 130 2.14 27.36 -1.38
CA VAL A 130 1.53 28.53 -2.03
C VAL A 130 1.09 28.12 -3.43
N HIS A 131 -0.14 27.61 -3.54
CA HIS A 131 -0.84 27.55 -4.81
C HIS A 131 -1.54 28.89 -5.02
N GLU A 132 -1.13 29.65 -6.05
CA GLU A 132 -1.68 30.97 -6.37
C GLU A 132 -3.20 30.95 -6.60
N ASP A 133 -3.79 29.79 -6.94
CA ASP A 133 -5.22 29.65 -7.23
C ASP A 133 -6.03 28.93 -6.15
N SER A 134 -5.43 28.42 -5.06
CA SER A 134 -6.19 27.61 -4.08
C SER A 134 -5.86 27.81 -2.62
N GLY A 135 -4.68 28.35 -2.25
CA GLY A 135 -4.32 28.56 -0.83
C GLY A 135 -4.49 27.31 0.04
N VAL A 136 -4.40 26.11 -0.54
CA VAL A 136 -4.73 24.86 0.14
C VAL A 136 -3.65 24.55 1.17
N LEU A 137 -3.97 24.80 2.44
CA LEU A 137 -3.28 24.19 3.56
C LEU A 137 -3.60 22.69 3.56
N GLU A 138 -2.63 21.86 3.17
CA GLU A 138 -2.79 20.43 3.28
C GLU A 138 -2.72 20.06 4.77
N ARG A 139 -3.88 19.77 5.37
CA ARG A 139 -3.98 19.21 6.71
C ARG A 139 -3.84 17.70 6.62
N ARG A 140 -2.78 17.14 7.19
CA ARG A 140 -2.62 15.69 7.29
C ARG A 140 -2.74 15.23 8.73
N CYS A 141 -3.60 14.24 8.93
CA CYS A 141 -3.84 13.56 10.19
C CYS A 141 -3.62 12.08 9.96
N SER A 142 -2.84 11.42 10.81
CA SER A 142 -2.72 9.96 10.82
C SER A 142 -2.31 9.48 12.20
N GLU A 143 -2.94 8.40 12.63
CA GLU A 143 -2.63 7.60 13.81
C GLU A 143 -1.17 7.12 13.82
N ARG A 144 -0.55 6.94 12.64
CA ARG A 144 0.87 6.63 12.50
C ARG A 144 1.77 7.69 13.12
N HIS A 145 1.36 8.95 13.10
CA HIS A 145 2.12 10.04 13.71
C HIS A 145 1.91 10.16 15.22
N GLY A 146 0.97 9.41 15.79
CA GLY A 146 0.60 9.49 17.19
C GLY A 146 -0.69 10.28 17.46
N PHE A 147 -0.90 10.64 18.72
CA PHE A 147 -2.17 11.20 19.21
C PHE A 147 -1.94 12.43 20.08
N ILE A 148 -2.98 13.24 20.16
CA ILE A 148 -3.07 14.40 21.04
C ILE A 148 -4.03 14.06 22.18
N LEU A 149 -3.55 14.19 23.42
CA LEU A 149 -4.37 14.10 24.62
C LEU A 149 -4.69 15.48 25.17
N ARG A 150 -5.99 15.75 25.33
CA ARG A 150 -6.55 16.93 25.99
C ARG A 150 -6.79 16.61 27.48
N MET A 151 -6.27 17.46 28.36
CA MET A 151 -6.42 17.32 29.82
C MET A 151 -6.86 18.62 30.49
N PRO A 152 -7.84 18.63 31.41
CA PRO A 152 -8.21 19.83 32.13
C PRO A 152 -7.08 20.36 33.02
N LYS A 153 -6.82 21.66 32.98
CA LYS A 153 -5.77 22.32 33.78
C LYS A 153 -5.90 22.09 35.29
N LYS A 154 -7.13 21.98 35.78
CA LYS A 154 -7.42 21.85 37.22
C LYS A 154 -7.29 20.42 37.73
N LEU A 155 -7.18 19.42 36.84
CA LEU A 155 -7.10 18.02 37.23
C LEU A 155 -5.68 17.66 37.67
N LYS A 156 -5.54 17.12 38.88
CA LYS A 156 -4.25 16.75 39.50
C LYS A 156 -3.89 15.27 39.30
N ILE A 157 -4.16 14.72 38.12
CA ILE A 157 -3.78 13.34 37.78
C ILE A 157 -2.53 13.32 36.91
N ASN A 158 -1.68 12.30 37.08
CA ASN A 158 -0.57 12.07 36.19
C ASN A 158 -1.08 11.66 34.79
N VAL A 159 -0.50 12.23 33.73
CA VAL A 159 -0.91 11.95 32.34
C VAL A 159 -0.77 10.47 31.99
N LYS A 160 0.31 9.82 32.41
CA LYS A 160 0.56 8.38 32.15
C LYS A 160 -0.44 7.50 32.86
N GLU A 161 -0.75 7.84 34.11
CA GLU A 161 -1.80 7.16 34.87
C GLU A 161 -3.16 7.31 34.18
N LYS A 162 -3.49 8.49 33.65
CA LYS A 162 -4.72 8.70 32.90
C LYS A 162 -4.78 7.86 31.62
N LEU A 163 -3.68 7.76 30.88
CA LEU A 163 -3.62 6.92 29.68
C LEU A 163 -3.83 5.43 30.00
N ASN A 164 -3.27 4.92 31.09
CA ASN A 164 -3.54 3.56 31.56
C ASN A 164 -5.03 3.35 31.89
N GLN A 165 -5.68 4.34 32.51
CA GLN A 165 -7.13 4.29 32.75
C GLN A 165 -7.92 4.23 31.44
N ILE A 166 -7.52 5.02 30.43
CA ILE A 166 -8.16 5.02 29.10
C ILE A 166 -8.00 3.66 28.41
N ILE A 167 -6.80 3.07 28.43
CA ILE A 167 -6.55 1.73 27.86
C ILE A 167 -7.41 0.67 28.54
N ASN A 168 -7.55 0.71 29.86
CA ASN A 168 -8.44 -0.22 30.59
C ASN A 168 -9.91 -0.06 30.16
N ILE A 169 -10.38 1.18 29.96
CA ILE A 169 -11.73 1.44 29.46
C ILE A 169 -11.90 0.84 28.05
N TYR A 170 -10.95 1.11 27.14
CA TYR A 170 -11.01 0.60 25.77
C TYR A 170 -10.90 -0.92 25.70
N SER A 171 -10.07 -1.55 26.53
CA SER A 171 -9.99 -3.01 26.62
C SER A 171 -11.33 -3.64 26.96
N LYS A 172 -12.06 -3.09 27.95
CA LYS A 172 -13.42 -3.55 28.28
C LYS A 172 -14.38 -3.35 27.11
N ILE A 173 -14.30 -2.22 26.43
CA ILE A 173 -15.13 -1.93 25.24
C ILE A 173 -14.84 -2.95 24.13
N GLN A 174 -13.57 -3.23 23.80
CA GLN A 174 -13.21 -4.21 22.76
C GLN A 174 -13.70 -5.62 23.10
N ASN A 175 -13.51 -6.05 24.36
CA ASN A 175 -14.02 -7.35 24.80
C ASN A 175 -15.54 -7.44 24.64
N PHE A 176 -16.26 -6.35 24.92
CA PHE A 176 -17.69 -6.31 24.72
C PHE A 176 -18.12 -6.37 23.26
N LYS A 177 -17.42 -5.66 22.34
CA LYS A 177 -17.69 -5.71 20.89
C LYS A 177 -17.78 -7.14 20.37
N ASN A 178 -16.94 -8.02 20.91
CA ASN A 178 -16.84 -9.42 20.52
C ASN A 178 -17.93 -10.31 21.11
N ILE A 179 -18.66 -9.84 22.14
CA ILE A 179 -19.60 -10.67 22.92
C ILE A 179 -21.05 -10.25 22.69
N SER A 180 -21.35 -8.95 22.51
CA SER A 180 -22.73 -8.47 22.42
C SER A 180 -22.84 -7.14 21.68
N LYS A 181 -24.05 -6.87 21.17
CA LYS A 181 -24.46 -5.57 20.62
C LYS A 181 -25.52 -4.87 21.48
N SER A 182 -25.91 -5.44 22.61
CA SER A 182 -27.00 -4.90 23.44
C SER A 182 -26.57 -3.67 24.23
N PHE A 183 -27.31 -2.57 24.10
CA PHE A 183 -27.07 -1.36 24.89
C PHE A 183 -27.19 -1.59 26.41
N GLN A 184 -28.13 -2.44 26.85
CA GLN A 184 -28.29 -2.76 28.27
C GLN A 184 -27.07 -3.51 28.82
N THR A 185 -26.56 -4.49 28.08
CA THR A 185 -25.34 -5.21 28.48
C THR A 185 -24.13 -4.28 28.48
N PHE A 186 -24.02 -3.38 27.50
CA PHE A 186 -22.98 -2.36 27.46
C PHE A 186 -23.04 -1.42 28.67
N LYS A 187 -24.24 -0.94 29.03
CA LYS A 187 -24.47 -0.09 30.20
C LYS A 187 -24.07 -0.79 31.49
N SER A 188 -24.36 -2.09 31.62
CA SER A 188 -23.92 -2.89 32.77
C SER A 188 -22.41 -3.00 32.86
N LEU A 189 -21.72 -3.22 31.73
CA LEU A 189 -20.27 -3.38 31.67
C LEU A 189 -19.53 -2.10 32.10
N ILE A 190 -20.01 -0.94 31.66
CA ILE A 190 -19.32 0.33 31.92
C ILE A 190 -19.73 0.97 33.25
N ARG A 191 -20.68 0.38 33.98
CA ARG A 191 -21.21 0.92 35.25
C ARG A 191 -20.13 1.17 36.30
N ASP A 192 -19.11 0.32 36.35
CA ASP A 192 -18.01 0.42 37.31
C ASP A 192 -16.84 1.27 36.79
N LEU A 193 -16.97 1.85 35.60
CA LEU A 193 -16.00 2.78 35.04
C LEU A 193 -16.35 4.22 35.45
N GLN A 194 -15.35 5.09 35.50
CA GLN A 194 -15.52 6.51 35.83
C GLN A 194 -16.03 7.32 34.63
N VAL A 195 -17.13 6.87 34.04
CA VAL A 195 -17.72 7.41 32.82
C VAL A 195 -19.22 7.61 33.01
N ARG A 196 -19.79 8.60 32.32
CA ARG A 196 -21.22 8.75 32.17
C ARG A 196 -21.61 8.61 30.69
N ILE A 197 -22.84 8.20 30.47
CA ILE A 197 -23.42 8.11 29.13
C ILE A 197 -24.14 9.42 28.82
N GLU A 198 -23.83 10.02 27.68
CA GLU A 198 -24.52 11.19 27.12
C GLU A 198 -25.08 10.83 25.75
N GLU A 199 -26.39 11.00 25.56
CA GLU A 199 -27.06 10.70 24.29
C GLU A 199 -27.16 11.96 23.43
N THR A 200 -26.76 11.85 22.16
CA THR A 200 -26.96 12.91 21.16
C THR A 200 -27.86 12.39 20.06
N LYS A 201 -28.97 13.10 19.80
CA LYS A 201 -29.84 12.83 18.66
C LYS A 201 -29.20 13.40 17.39
N LEU A 202 -29.08 12.58 16.35
CA LEU A 202 -28.71 13.07 15.02
C LEU A 202 -29.94 13.76 14.40
N GLN A 203 -29.78 14.98 13.87
CA GLN A 203 -30.82 15.63 13.07
C GLN A 203 -30.91 14.92 11.72
N GLU A 204 -32.13 14.57 11.30
CA GLU A 204 -32.40 13.88 10.05
C GLU A 204 -31.93 14.70 8.84
N ILE A 205 -31.12 14.08 7.97
CA ILE A 205 -31.02 14.48 6.58
C ILE A 205 -31.84 13.45 5.79
N HIS A 206 -33.10 13.81 5.55
CA HIS A 206 -34.09 13.19 4.65
C HIS A 206 -34.37 11.67 4.71
N ALA A 207 -35.60 11.39 5.20
CA ALA A 207 -36.60 10.44 4.71
C ALA A 207 -36.33 8.92 4.81
N SER A 208 -36.71 8.34 5.95
CA SER A 208 -37.87 7.43 6.05
C SER A 208 -37.99 6.92 7.50
N GLU A 209 -39.21 7.00 8.04
CA GLU A 209 -39.53 6.64 9.42
C GLU A 209 -39.32 5.15 9.68
N ASN A 210 -38.36 4.82 10.58
CA ASN A 210 -38.57 3.92 11.74
C ASN A 210 -37.26 3.42 12.40
N SER A 211 -36.29 4.30 12.63
CA SER A 211 -35.42 4.21 13.83
C SER A 211 -34.55 5.45 13.93
N LEU A 212 -34.73 6.25 14.97
CA LEU A 212 -33.83 7.35 15.30
C LEU A 212 -32.44 6.78 15.65
N SER A 213 -31.44 6.97 14.79
CA SER A 213 -30.05 6.69 15.14
C SER A 213 -29.57 7.70 16.18
N ARG A 214 -29.05 7.21 17.31
CA ARG A 214 -28.49 8.04 18.38
C ARG A 214 -27.00 7.80 18.48
N ILE A 215 -26.25 8.80 18.93
CA ILE A 215 -24.86 8.65 19.31
C ILE A 215 -24.79 8.59 20.83
N ILE A 216 -24.26 7.48 21.35
CA ILE A 216 -23.91 7.32 22.76
C ILE A 216 -22.48 7.80 22.93
N ASN A 217 -22.29 8.84 23.71
CA ASN A 217 -20.98 9.36 24.08
C ASN A 217 -20.64 8.90 25.49
N LEU A 218 -19.44 8.34 25.67
CA LEU A 218 -18.88 8.12 26.99
C LEU A 218 -18.09 9.35 27.39
N VAL A 219 -18.54 10.01 28.46
CA VAL A 219 -17.88 11.19 29.02
C VAL A 219 -17.23 10.82 30.32
N ASP A 220 -15.93 11.04 30.43
CA ASP A 220 -15.17 10.76 31.64
C ASP A 220 -15.58 11.74 32.75
N THR A 221 -15.97 11.19 33.91
CA THR A 221 -16.58 12.00 34.98
C THR A 221 -15.58 12.91 35.68
N GLN A 222 -14.29 12.56 35.67
CA GLN A 222 -13.24 13.38 36.26
C GLN A 222 -12.88 14.59 35.38
N THR A 223 -12.82 14.38 34.07
CA THR A 223 -12.33 15.38 33.11
C THR A 223 -13.44 16.17 32.42
N GLN A 224 -14.66 15.63 32.40
CA GLN A 224 -15.78 16.13 31.60
C GLN A 224 -15.50 16.13 30.08
N LEU A 225 -14.57 15.26 29.64
CA LEU A 225 -14.20 15.10 28.24
C LEU A 225 -14.78 13.80 27.69
N LYS A 226 -15.10 13.81 26.40
CA LYS A 226 -15.60 12.63 25.68
C LYS A 226 -14.44 11.68 25.39
N ILE A 227 -14.55 10.42 25.81
CA ILE A 227 -13.51 9.41 25.63
C ILE A 227 -13.87 8.36 24.58
N TYR A 228 -15.14 8.20 24.24
CA TYR A 228 -15.58 7.22 23.24
C TYR A 228 -16.94 7.63 22.68
N SER A 229 -17.22 7.27 21.43
CA SER A 229 -18.51 7.50 20.77
C SER A 229 -18.95 6.24 20.04
N ILE A 230 -20.24 5.94 20.08
CA ILE A 230 -20.82 4.79 19.39
C ILE A 230 -22.22 5.08 18.86
N ASN A 231 -22.50 4.56 17.66
CA ASN A 231 -23.82 4.67 17.05
C ASN A 231 -24.77 3.62 17.63
N MET A 232 -26.03 3.99 17.83
CA MET A 232 -27.08 3.12 18.34
C MET A 232 -28.33 3.24 17.46
N LYS A 233 -28.95 2.11 17.13
CA LYS A 233 -30.22 2.03 16.40
C LYS A 233 -31.15 1.09 17.18
N GLY A 234 -32.25 1.63 17.71
CA GLY A 234 -33.05 0.88 18.70
C GLY A 234 -32.26 0.65 19.99
N GLU A 235 -32.16 -0.60 20.43
CA GLU A 235 -31.35 -1.04 21.60
C GLU A 235 -30.02 -1.70 21.19
N GLU A 236 -29.67 -1.66 19.90
CA GLU A 236 -28.44 -2.25 19.37
C GLU A 236 -27.36 -1.21 19.08
N LEU A 237 -26.13 -1.57 19.44
CA LEU A 237 -24.91 -0.79 19.24
C LEU A 237 -24.23 -1.18 17.93
N PHE A 238 -23.80 -0.17 17.18
CA PHE A 238 -23.13 -0.29 15.89
C PHE A 238 -21.72 0.26 15.99
N TYR A 239 -20.75 -0.66 15.90
CA TYR A 239 -19.33 -0.36 15.94
C TYR A 239 -18.82 -0.09 14.54
N SER A 240 -18.28 1.10 14.33
CA SER A 240 -17.46 1.43 13.15
C SER A 240 -16.01 1.64 13.63
N PRO A 241 -15.01 1.35 12.79
CA PRO A 241 -13.63 1.71 13.10
C PRO A 241 -13.53 3.19 13.48
N SER A 242 -12.85 3.46 14.57
CA SER A 242 -12.72 4.80 15.13
C SER A 242 -11.31 5.08 15.60
N ILE A 243 -10.97 6.37 15.77
CA ILE A 243 -9.67 6.79 16.30
C ILE A 243 -9.33 6.15 17.67
N TYR A 244 -10.35 5.74 18.42
CA TYR A 244 -10.18 5.09 19.72
C TYR A 244 -9.77 3.62 19.58
N ASP A 245 -10.21 2.96 18.51
CA ASP A 245 -9.79 1.62 18.14
C ASP A 245 -8.32 1.65 17.71
N ASP A 246 -7.96 2.60 16.86
CA ASP A 246 -6.57 2.80 16.43
C ASP A 246 -5.64 3.09 17.62
N PHE A 247 -6.08 3.96 18.53
CA PHE A 247 -5.35 4.24 19.76
C PHE A 247 -5.21 2.98 20.64
N TYR A 248 -6.28 2.20 20.82
CA TYR A 248 -6.18 0.98 21.61
C TYR A 248 -5.21 -0.03 20.97
N GLU A 249 -5.31 -0.27 19.67
CA GLU A 249 -4.47 -1.25 18.99
C GLU A 249 -2.98 -0.89 19.04
N ILE A 250 -2.64 0.39 18.83
CA ILE A 250 -1.25 0.86 18.89
C ILE A 250 -0.70 0.83 20.33
N TYR A 251 -1.52 1.15 21.34
CA TYR A 251 -1.02 1.38 22.71
C TYR A 251 -1.39 0.29 23.74
N LYS A 252 -2.17 -0.74 23.40
CA LYS A 252 -2.64 -1.78 24.35
C LYS A 252 -1.53 -2.49 25.12
N ASN A 253 -0.36 -2.66 24.51
CA ASN A 253 0.80 -3.33 25.10
C ASN A 253 1.94 -2.36 25.48
N VAL A 254 1.68 -1.05 25.42
CA VAL A 254 2.70 -0.03 25.65
C VAL A 254 2.78 0.33 27.13
N ASP A 255 3.99 0.28 27.67
CA ASP A 255 4.30 0.89 28.96
C ASP A 255 4.48 2.41 28.77
N PHE A 256 3.45 3.19 29.09
CA PHE A 256 3.49 4.65 28.98
C PHE A 256 4.60 5.30 29.83
N TYR A 257 5.14 4.59 30.83
CA TYR A 257 6.29 5.09 31.61
C TYR A 257 7.59 5.09 30.82
N LYS A 258 7.70 4.27 29.76
CA LYS A 258 8.88 4.18 28.89
C LYS A 258 8.86 5.10 27.68
N ILE A 259 7.70 5.68 27.33
CA ILE A 259 7.61 6.63 26.19
C ILE A 259 7.63 8.10 26.65
N PRO A 260 8.21 9.01 25.85
CA PRO A 260 8.22 10.43 26.13
C PRO A 260 6.88 11.08 25.72
N ILE A 261 6.08 11.50 26.70
CA ILE A 261 4.85 12.26 26.45
C ILE A 261 5.15 13.75 26.59
N ASN A 262 4.94 14.50 25.51
CA ASN A 262 5.39 15.89 25.41
C ASN A 262 4.23 16.86 25.62
N LYS A 263 4.36 17.79 26.57
CA LYS A 263 3.41 18.90 26.70
C LYS A 263 3.59 19.85 25.51
N LEU A 264 2.54 20.05 24.72
CA LEU A 264 2.57 20.92 23.54
C LEU A 264 2.28 22.38 23.91
N LYS A 265 1.05 22.64 24.39
CA LYS A 265 0.59 23.97 24.76
C LYS A 265 -0.49 23.88 25.82
N SER A 266 -1.00 25.03 26.24
CA SER A 266 -2.12 25.11 27.19
C SER A 266 -2.98 26.33 26.86
N ASP A 267 -4.30 26.17 26.87
CA ASP A 267 -5.26 27.27 26.68
C ASP A 267 -5.92 27.65 28.02
N LYS A 268 -7.04 28.37 28.04
CA LYS A 268 -7.70 28.76 29.31
C LYS A 268 -8.20 27.56 30.13
N LYS A 269 -8.60 26.46 29.49
CA LYS A 269 -9.25 25.29 30.11
C LYS A 269 -8.34 24.06 30.16
N TYR A 270 -7.53 23.84 29.12
CA TYR A 270 -6.86 22.56 28.87
C TYR A 270 -5.34 22.69 28.73
N ILE A 271 -4.67 21.56 28.96
CA ILE A 271 -3.30 21.27 28.59
C ILE A 271 -3.35 20.17 27.53
N TYR A 272 -2.55 20.32 26.48
CA TYR A 272 -2.46 19.35 25.40
C TYR A 272 -1.12 18.63 25.44
N TYR A 273 -1.16 17.32 25.33
CA TYR A 273 0.00 16.45 25.30
C TYR A 273 0.06 15.69 23.99
N PHE A 274 1.25 15.54 23.43
CA PHE A 274 1.51 14.66 22.31
C PHE A 274 1.99 13.30 22.81
N ILE A 275 1.37 12.25 22.29
CA ILE A 275 1.69 10.85 22.53
C ILE A 275 2.27 10.32 21.22
N PRO A 276 3.59 10.07 21.15
CA PRO A 276 4.21 9.57 19.93
C PRO A 276 3.81 8.11 19.69
N ASN A 277 3.68 7.73 18.42
CA ASN A 277 3.58 6.32 18.05
C ASN A 277 4.88 5.59 18.45
N PRO A 278 4.81 4.55 19.30
CA PRO A 278 5.98 3.79 19.76
C PRO A 278 6.71 3.04 18.66
N GLU A 279 6.07 2.81 17.51
CA GLU A 279 6.69 2.16 16.35
C GLU A 279 7.63 3.11 15.58
N LEU A 280 7.47 4.42 15.74
CA LEU A 280 8.35 5.40 15.12
C LEU A 280 9.63 5.58 15.96
N PRO A 281 10.79 5.85 15.31
CA PRO A 281 12.01 6.16 16.00
C PRO A 281 11.84 7.34 16.97
N GLY A 282 12.29 7.17 18.21
CA GLY A 282 12.29 8.23 19.23
C GLY A 282 13.26 9.39 18.93
N LYS A 283 14.10 9.25 17.89
CA LYS A 283 15.02 10.28 17.38
C LYS A 283 14.86 10.39 15.87
N ASN A 284 15.22 11.55 15.34
CA ASN A 284 15.31 11.75 13.89
C ASN A 284 16.50 10.99 13.31
N VAL A 285 16.22 9.92 12.56
CA VAL A 285 17.21 9.04 11.92
C VAL A 285 18.03 9.79 10.89
N PHE A 286 17.44 10.73 10.13
CA PHE A 286 18.22 11.55 9.20
C PHE A 286 19.26 12.42 9.92
N GLU A 287 18.92 12.97 11.08
CA GLU A 287 19.87 13.74 11.88
C GLU A 287 21.02 12.86 12.39
N GLU A 288 20.73 11.63 12.85
CA GLU A 288 21.75 10.67 13.30
C GLU A 288 22.67 10.20 12.16
N LEU A 289 22.11 10.01 10.96
CA LEU A 289 22.89 9.78 9.74
C LEU A 289 23.74 11.03 9.41
N GLY A 290 23.16 12.22 9.50
CA GLY A 290 23.83 13.50 9.26
C GLY A 290 25.00 13.78 10.21
N GLU A 291 24.95 13.28 11.44
CA GLU A 291 26.05 13.30 12.41
C GLU A 291 27.24 12.44 11.96
N ASN A 292 26.98 11.37 11.21
CA ASN A 292 27.98 10.42 10.72
C ASN A 292 28.46 10.71 9.28
N SER A 293 28.16 11.87 8.74
CA SER A 293 28.70 12.36 7.47
C SER A 293 29.40 13.71 7.67
N ARG A 294 30.21 14.15 6.71
CA ARG A 294 30.90 15.45 6.83
C ARG A 294 29.94 16.62 6.63
N TYR A 295 29.09 16.55 5.62
CA TYR A 295 28.24 17.63 5.13
C TYR A 295 26.75 17.40 5.39
N GLY A 296 26.33 16.18 5.74
CA GLY A 296 24.97 15.89 6.15
C GLY A 296 24.28 14.83 5.29
N VAL A 297 22.95 14.85 5.37
CA VAL A 297 22.03 14.06 4.56
C VAL A 297 21.32 14.98 3.57
N VAL A 298 21.19 14.52 2.34
CA VAL A 298 20.25 15.06 1.35
C VAL A 298 19.18 14.03 1.04
N ALA A 299 17.93 14.46 0.97
CA ALA A 299 16.81 13.57 0.69
C ALA A 299 15.84 14.19 -0.33
N VAL A 300 15.17 13.33 -1.09
CA VAL A 300 13.98 13.65 -1.90
C VAL A 300 12.84 12.72 -1.49
N LEU A 301 11.60 13.14 -1.71
CA LEU A 301 10.41 12.32 -1.49
C LEU A 301 10.21 11.30 -2.62
N GLY A 302 9.62 10.16 -2.30
CA GLY A 302 9.12 9.20 -3.29
C GLY A 302 7.65 9.40 -3.66
N ASN A 303 7.12 8.53 -4.52
CA ASN A 303 5.75 8.60 -5.03
C ASN A 303 4.68 8.16 -4.00
N ASN A 304 5.07 7.41 -2.97
CA ASN A 304 4.23 7.01 -1.85
C ASN A 304 4.33 7.95 -0.64
N ASP A 305 5.21 8.94 -0.69
CA ASP A 305 5.22 10.03 0.28
C ASP A 305 4.12 11.04 -0.01
N PHE A 306 3.67 11.73 1.04
CA PHE A 306 2.86 12.94 0.86
C PHE A 306 3.80 14.13 0.72
N ILE A 307 3.38 15.18 0.02
CA ILE A 307 4.16 16.43 -0.02
C ILE A 307 4.44 16.96 1.39
N SER A 308 3.51 16.77 2.32
CA SER A 308 3.69 17.11 3.73
C SER A 308 4.80 16.30 4.45
N SER A 309 5.21 15.13 3.95
CA SER A 309 6.35 14.35 4.47
C SER A 309 7.67 15.12 4.37
N LYS A 310 7.78 16.15 3.53
CA LYS A 310 8.96 17.04 3.46
C LYS A 310 9.31 17.67 4.82
N THR A 311 8.32 17.84 5.68
CA THR A 311 8.50 18.35 7.04
C THR A 311 9.35 17.43 7.93
N LEU A 312 9.46 16.15 7.57
CA LEU A 312 10.27 15.13 8.24
C LEU A 312 11.72 15.11 7.75
N ILE A 313 12.01 15.71 6.60
CA ILE A 313 13.37 16.00 6.13
C ILE A 313 13.87 17.26 6.87
N ASN A 314 14.07 17.11 8.18
CA ASN A 314 14.45 18.17 9.10
C ASN A 314 15.62 17.74 9.99
N GLY A 315 16.17 18.69 10.75
CA GLY A 315 17.26 18.43 11.70
C GLY A 315 18.58 19.10 11.28
N LYS A 316 19.59 18.97 12.13
CA LYS A 316 20.91 19.52 11.87
C LYS A 316 21.60 18.75 10.74
N LYS A 317 22.04 19.47 9.69
CA LYS A 317 22.68 18.89 8.49
C LYS A 317 21.78 17.90 7.73
N VAL A 318 20.48 18.18 7.68
CA VAL A 318 19.51 17.42 6.88
C VAL A 318 18.86 18.39 5.90
N PHE A 319 18.87 18.04 4.61
CA PHE A 319 18.44 18.93 3.55
C PHE A 319 17.50 18.23 2.56
N ASP A 320 16.34 18.84 2.34
CA ASP A 320 15.47 18.51 1.21
C ASP A 320 16.07 19.04 -0.10
N ALA A 321 16.47 18.12 -0.99
CA ALA A 321 17.16 18.42 -2.23
C ALA A 321 16.21 18.97 -3.32
N PHE A 322 14.90 18.86 -3.16
CA PHE A 322 13.94 19.46 -4.08
C PHE A 322 13.84 20.98 -3.88
N SER A 323 13.71 21.47 -2.64
CA SER A 323 13.64 22.92 -2.41
C SER A 323 15.02 23.58 -2.30
N THR A 324 16.07 22.79 -2.08
CA THR A 324 17.42 23.28 -1.76
C THR A 324 18.47 22.63 -2.65
N LEU A 325 19.26 23.43 -3.37
CA LEU A 325 20.43 22.92 -4.09
C LEU A 325 21.63 22.83 -3.15
N ILE A 326 22.49 21.83 -3.36
CA ILE A 326 23.67 21.61 -2.53
C ILE A 326 24.91 21.64 -3.41
N LYS A 327 25.75 22.66 -3.24
CA LYS A 327 27.02 22.82 -3.95
C LYS A 327 28.19 22.48 -3.03
N ILE A 328 28.96 21.46 -3.41
CA ILE A 328 30.09 20.92 -2.65
C ILE A 328 31.34 21.01 -3.53
N GLY A 329 32.13 22.07 -3.34
CA GLY A 329 33.28 22.35 -4.22
C GLY A 329 32.84 22.45 -5.70
N PRO A 330 33.37 21.60 -6.59
CA PRO A 330 33.02 21.59 -8.01
C PRO A 330 31.74 20.79 -8.35
N ILE A 331 31.01 20.31 -7.35
CA ILE A 331 29.83 19.44 -7.52
C ILE A 331 28.54 20.23 -7.21
N LEU A 332 27.50 20.06 -8.02
CA LEU A 332 26.15 20.55 -7.75
C LEU A 332 25.18 19.37 -7.66
N ILE A 333 24.47 19.26 -6.53
CA ILE A 333 23.44 18.24 -6.27
C ILE A 333 22.05 18.86 -6.48
N ILE A 334 21.23 18.18 -7.28
CA ILE A 334 19.88 18.58 -7.67
C ILE A 334 18.89 17.47 -7.27
N GLY A 335 17.78 17.81 -6.61
CA GLY A 335 16.71 16.87 -6.29
C GLY A 335 15.55 16.87 -7.30
N ILE A 336 15.04 15.67 -7.59
CA ILE A 336 13.75 15.35 -8.24
C ILE A 336 13.00 14.35 -7.36
N GLU A 337 11.74 14.63 -7.04
CA GLU A 337 10.93 13.86 -6.09
C GLU A 337 9.62 13.39 -6.74
N GLY A 338 8.90 12.45 -6.13
CA GLY A 338 7.63 11.91 -6.66
C GLY A 338 7.82 11.02 -7.90
N GLU A 339 6.80 10.85 -8.73
CA GLU A 339 6.90 10.16 -10.03
C GLU A 339 6.25 10.96 -11.19
N PRO A 340 6.56 10.63 -12.45
CA PRO A 340 5.79 11.12 -13.59
C PRO A 340 4.31 10.71 -13.53
N SER A 341 3.42 11.68 -13.76
CA SER A 341 1.97 11.52 -13.58
C SER A 341 1.23 10.61 -14.57
N ASP A 342 1.89 10.18 -15.64
CA ASP A 342 1.38 9.29 -16.69
C ASP A 342 1.66 7.80 -16.41
N ILE A 343 2.49 7.50 -15.40
CA ILE A 343 2.88 6.15 -15.02
C ILE A 343 1.77 5.46 -14.19
N GLY A 344 1.11 6.20 -13.30
CA GLY A 344 -0.01 5.71 -12.47
C GLY A 344 0.38 4.53 -11.58
N VAL A 345 1.57 4.57 -10.97
CA VAL A 345 2.07 3.53 -10.04
C VAL A 345 2.00 4.01 -8.59
N GLY A 346 2.19 5.31 -8.38
CA GLY A 346 2.02 6.01 -7.12
C GLY A 346 0.59 6.47 -6.92
N THR A 347 0.25 6.74 -5.66
CA THR A 347 -1.11 7.18 -5.27
C THR A 347 -1.11 8.56 -4.64
N ARG A 348 0.05 9.19 -4.47
CA ARG A 348 0.20 10.36 -3.58
C ARG A 348 0.98 11.52 -4.17
N LEU A 349 2.18 11.30 -4.70
CA LEU A 349 3.03 12.39 -5.19
C LEU A 349 3.47 12.18 -6.64
N GLU A 350 2.87 12.99 -7.52
CA GLU A 350 3.11 12.96 -8.96
C GLU A 350 3.50 14.35 -9.47
N TYR A 351 4.33 14.38 -10.52
CA TYR A 351 4.68 15.59 -11.27
C TYR A 351 4.55 15.36 -12.76
N LEU A 352 4.37 16.45 -13.50
CA LEU A 352 4.45 16.42 -14.95
C LEU A 352 5.92 16.27 -15.40
N GLU A 353 6.15 15.56 -16.50
CA GLU A 353 7.46 15.51 -17.17
C GLU A 353 7.88 16.91 -17.62
N SER A 354 6.94 17.74 -18.06
CA SER A 354 7.19 19.14 -18.37
C SER A 354 7.68 19.96 -17.17
N ASP A 355 7.22 19.64 -15.95
CA ASP A 355 7.67 20.29 -14.72
C ASP A 355 9.09 19.86 -14.35
N TYR A 356 9.40 18.57 -14.43
CA TYR A 356 10.76 18.07 -14.26
C TYR A 356 11.74 18.71 -15.25
N LYS A 357 11.38 18.73 -16.55
CA LYS A 357 12.21 19.32 -17.59
C LYS A 357 12.44 20.80 -17.34
N LEU A 358 11.39 21.57 -17.06
CA LEU A 358 11.49 23.02 -16.83
C LEU A 358 12.39 23.36 -15.64
N ARG A 359 12.26 22.58 -14.55
CA ARG A 359 13.10 22.73 -13.35
C ARG A 359 14.57 22.47 -13.67
N LEU A 360 14.88 21.40 -14.38
CA LEU A 360 16.24 21.05 -14.78
C LEU A 360 16.83 22.11 -15.72
N GLU A 361 16.09 22.56 -16.73
CA GLU A 361 16.49 23.65 -17.64
C GLU A 361 16.75 24.96 -16.88
N PHE A 362 15.92 25.27 -15.87
CA PHE A 362 16.14 26.46 -15.04
C PHE A 362 17.48 26.38 -14.30
N ILE A 363 17.76 25.25 -13.64
CA ILE A 363 19.00 25.07 -12.89
C ILE A 363 20.19 25.13 -13.84
N GLN A 364 20.11 24.42 -14.96
CA GLN A 364 21.12 24.39 -16.02
C GLN A 364 21.53 25.80 -16.48
N LYS A 365 20.55 26.66 -16.72
CA LYS A 365 20.73 27.95 -17.40
C LYS A 365 21.02 29.11 -16.45
N TYR A 366 20.45 29.09 -15.25
CA TYR A 366 20.46 30.25 -14.35
C TYR A 366 21.22 30.01 -13.06
N VAL A 367 21.56 28.76 -12.71
CA VAL A 367 22.23 28.43 -11.45
C VAL A 367 23.57 27.74 -11.69
N ALA A 368 23.56 26.63 -12.42
CA ALA A 368 24.75 25.87 -12.76
C ALA A 368 25.64 26.65 -13.76
N LYS A 369 26.94 26.51 -13.61
CA LYS A 369 27.98 27.11 -14.44
C LYS A 369 28.86 26.02 -15.04
N ASP A 370 29.85 25.56 -14.31
CA ASP A 370 30.85 24.57 -14.71
C ASP A 370 30.91 23.37 -13.76
N GLU A 371 29.97 23.30 -12.80
CA GLU A 371 29.89 22.22 -11.84
C GLU A 371 29.59 20.88 -12.54
N PHE A 372 30.14 19.81 -11.98
CA PHE A 372 29.69 18.45 -12.27
C PHE A 372 28.37 18.21 -11.52
N ILE A 373 27.37 17.69 -12.24
CA ILE A 373 26.00 17.59 -11.75
C ILE A 373 25.73 16.17 -11.25
N ILE A 374 25.20 16.10 -10.02
CA ILE A 374 24.59 14.91 -9.43
C ILE A 374 23.08 15.16 -9.37
N ILE A 375 22.29 14.23 -9.89
CA ILE A 375 20.84 14.23 -9.72
C ILE A 375 20.47 13.17 -8.70
N VAL A 376 19.80 13.58 -7.62
CA VAL A 376 19.11 12.69 -6.69
C VAL A 376 17.66 12.66 -7.14
N SER A 377 17.20 11.53 -7.67
CA SER A 377 15.87 11.40 -8.23
C SER A 377 15.14 10.25 -7.56
N HIS A 378 13.85 10.34 -7.29
CA HIS A 378 13.11 9.12 -6.98
C HIS A 378 12.97 8.20 -8.21
N PRO A 379 12.40 8.66 -9.36
CA PRO A 379 12.28 7.82 -10.53
C PRO A 379 13.63 7.67 -11.26
N PRO A 380 13.95 6.49 -11.80
CA PRO A 380 15.07 6.34 -12.73
C PRO A 380 14.79 7.05 -14.07
N PRO A 381 15.81 7.35 -14.90
CA PRO A 381 15.60 7.83 -16.25
C PRO A 381 14.97 6.74 -17.14
N LYS A 382 14.09 7.15 -18.06
CA LYS A 382 13.43 6.23 -19.00
C LYS A 382 14.44 5.35 -19.76
N GLY A 383 14.17 4.06 -19.79
CA GLY A 383 14.92 3.03 -20.49
C GLY A 383 16.21 2.57 -19.80
N ILE A 384 16.52 3.05 -18.58
CA ILE A 384 17.70 2.64 -17.80
C ILE A 384 17.27 2.39 -16.37
N LEU A 385 17.43 1.15 -15.89
CA LEU A 385 17.05 0.73 -14.54
C LEU A 385 15.59 1.07 -14.16
N ASP A 386 14.69 1.07 -15.14
CA ASP A 386 13.31 1.53 -15.00
C ASP A 386 12.21 0.48 -15.29
N ARG A 387 12.58 -0.80 -15.48
CA ARG A 387 11.63 -1.91 -15.73
C ARG A 387 11.02 -2.38 -14.42
N ALA A 388 9.71 -2.18 -14.24
CA ALA A 388 8.95 -2.74 -13.12
C ALA A 388 8.11 -3.95 -13.55
N ILE A 389 7.89 -4.88 -12.62
CA ILE A 389 7.10 -6.12 -12.84
C ILE A 389 5.78 -6.10 -12.05
N ARG A 390 5.75 -5.40 -10.91
CA ARG A 390 4.63 -5.41 -9.94
C ARG A 390 3.31 -4.89 -10.49
N PHE A 391 3.35 -4.04 -11.51
CA PHE A 391 2.18 -3.35 -12.09
C PHE A 391 2.04 -3.64 -13.59
N GLY A 392 2.32 -4.89 -13.98
CA GLY A 392 2.56 -5.28 -15.36
C GLY A 392 4.02 -4.98 -15.76
N GLU A 393 4.61 -5.84 -16.59
CA GLU A 393 5.98 -5.62 -17.06
C GLU A 393 6.04 -4.39 -17.96
N ARG A 394 6.52 -3.26 -17.43
CA ARG A 394 6.63 -2.00 -18.16
C ARG A 394 7.74 -1.12 -17.62
N SER A 395 8.13 -0.14 -18.44
CA SER A 395 9.12 0.86 -18.06
C SER A 395 8.42 2.05 -17.39
N ILE A 396 8.88 2.43 -16.20
CA ILE A 396 8.30 3.46 -15.32
C ILE A 396 9.31 4.57 -14.96
N GLY A 397 10.30 4.80 -15.82
CA GLY A 397 11.28 5.88 -15.66
C GLY A 397 10.80 7.20 -16.26
N SER A 398 11.42 8.30 -15.82
CA SER A 398 11.14 9.66 -16.31
C SER A 398 11.78 9.93 -17.68
N VAL A 399 10.96 10.34 -18.63
CA VAL A 399 11.37 10.80 -19.96
C VAL A 399 12.11 12.13 -19.87
N ALA A 400 11.62 13.09 -19.07
CA ALA A 400 12.28 14.39 -18.94
C ALA A 400 13.68 14.29 -18.32
N LEU A 401 13.86 13.39 -17.35
CA LEU A 401 15.17 13.10 -16.76
C LEU A 401 16.09 12.49 -17.81
N ARG A 402 15.59 11.53 -18.61
CA ARG A 402 16.34 10.93 -19.72
C ARG A 402 16.80 11.99 -20.73
N ASP A 403 15.88 12.82 -21.21
CA ASP A 403 16.17 13.90 -22.18
C ASP A 403 17.23 14.86 -21.63
N TYR A 404 17.13 15.25 -20.35
CA TYR A 404 18.10 16.16 -19.73
C TYR A 404 19.51 15.56 -19.62
N ILE A 405 19.62 14.27 -19.28
CA ILE A 405 20.91 13.58 -19.20
C ILE A 405 21.60 13.55 -20.57
N GLU A 406 20.82 13.32 -21.64
CA GLU A 406 21.35 13.29 -23.00
C GLU A 406 21.78 14.68 -23.52
N GLU A 407 21.12 15.74 -23.06
CA GLU A 407 21.40 17.12 -23.47
C GLU A 407 22.52 17.80 -22.68
N ASP A 408 22.71 17.49 -21.39
CA ASP A 408 23.71 18.14 -20.54
C ASP A 408 24.86 17.21 -20.15
N PRO A 409 26.03 17.31 -20.81
CA PRO A 409 27.16 16.43 -20.53
C PRO A 409 27.80 16.65 -19.16
N ARG A 410 27.38 17.67 -18.39
CA ARG A 410 27.86 17.88 -17.02
C ARG A 410 27.21 16.92 -16.03
N VAL A 411 26.09 16.27 -16.39
CA VAL A 411 25.44 15.25 -15.57
C VAL A 411 26.30 14.00 -15.58
N GLY A 412 27.01 13.74 -14.49
CA GLY A 412 27.87 12.55 -14.41
C GLY A 412 27.34 11.47 -13.48
N LEU A 413 26.37 11.78 -12.63
CA LEU A 413 25.79 10.82 -11.69
C LEU A 413 24.28 11.07 -11.48
N VAL A 414 23.50 10.00 -11.55
CA VAL A 414 22.11 9.93 -11.10
C VAL A 414 22.02 8.87 -10.01
N ILE A 415 21.47 9.23 -8.85
CA ILE A 415 21.18 8.31 -7.74
C ILE A 415 19.66 8.23 -7.64
N CYS A 416 19.10 7.04 -7.82
CA CYS A 416 17.65 6.83 -7.90
C CYS A 416 17.10 5.68 -7.06
N GLY A 417 15.78 5.66 -6.89
CA GLY A 417 15.00 4.64 -6.17
C GLY A 417 13.90 4.05 -7.06
N HIS A 418 12.70 3.88 -6.49
CA HIS A 418 11.43 3.58 -7.16
C HIS A 418 11.28 2.15 -7.75
N VAL A 419 12.29 1.68 -8.51
CA VAL A 419 12.22 0.40 -9.23
C VAL A 419 12.99 -0.68 -8.46
N HIS A 420 12.31 -1.29 -7.48
CA HIS A 420 12.92 -2.17 -6.47
C HIS A 420 13.62 -3.40 -7.06
N ASN A 421 13.05 -3.99 -8.12
CA ASN A 421 13.63 -5.15 -8.82
C ASN A 421 14.94 -4.83 -9.55
N GLN A 422 15.26 -3.55 -9.77
CA GLN A 422 16.55 -3.10 -10.29
C GLN A 422 17.40 -2.38 -9.22
N GLY A 423 16.95 -2.41 -7.96
CA GLY A 423 17.67 -1.85 -6.82
C GLY A 423 18.97 -2.58 -6.49
N GLY A 424 19.99 -1.82 -6.09
CA GLY A 424 21.33 -2.35 -5.83
C GLY A 424 22.13 -2.61 -7.10
N THR A 425 21.81 -1.93 -8.20
CA THR A 425 22.51 -2.03 -9.48
C THR A 425 22.84 -0.65 -10.05
N PHE A 426 23.71 -0.61 -11.04
CA PHE A 426 24.04 0.62 -11.75
C PHE A 426 24.35 0.34 -13.23
N GLU A 427 24.06 1.32 -14.07
CA GLU A 427 24.34 1.32 -15.51
C GLU A 427 24.91 2.67 -15.94
N VAL A 428 25.43 2.73 -17.18
CA VAL A 428 25.97 3.97 -17.75
C VAL A 428 25.11 4.38 -18.94
N LEU A 429 24.63 5.62 -18.90
CA LEU A 429 23.96 6.30 -20.00
C LEU A 429 24.85 7.44 -20.47
N ASN A 430 25.39 7.35 -21.69
CA ASN A 430 26.44 8.26 -22.19
C ASN A 430 27.65 8.31 -21.24
N ASN A 431 27.88 9.45 -20.60
CA ASN A 431 28.94 9.64 -19.60
C ASN A 431 28.39 9.66 -18.16
N THR A 432 27.10 9.41 -17.98
CA THR A 432 26.39 9.48 -16.72
C THR A 432 26.26 8.09 -16.12
N THR A 433 26.73 7.92 -14.88
CA THR A 433 26.46 6.70 -14.11
C THR A 433 25.09 6.83 -13.44
N VAL A 434 24.19 5.89 -13.71
CA VAL A 434 22.87 5.81 -13.07
C VAL A 434 22.91 4.67 -12.05
N VAL A 435 22.70 4.99 -10.79
CA VAL A 435 22.72 4.03 -9.67
C VAL A 435 21.33 3.94 -9.07
N ASN A 436 20.68 2.78 -9.15
CA ASN A 436 19.42 2.52 -8.47
C ASN A 436 19.72 1.86 -7.11
N VAL A 437 19.39 2.56 -6.02
CA VAL A 437 19.67 2.18 -4.64
C VAL A 437 18.41 1.82 -3.84
N SER A 438 17.30 1.56 -4.53
CA SER A 438 16.06 1.08 -3.91
C SER A 438 16.29 -0.24 -3.15
N SER A 439 15.66 -0.37 -1.98
CA SER A 439 15.56 -1.64 -1.26
C SER A 439 14.23 -2.32 -1.58
N GLN A 440 14.17 -3.64 -1.48
CA GLN A 440 12.91 -4.37 -1.65
C GLN A 440 11.94 -4.07 -0.50
N ASP A 441 10.64 -4.25 -0.71
CA ASP A 441 9.61 -3.98 0.30
C ASP A 441 9.26 -5.21 1.14
N THR A 442 10.12 -6.24 1.12
CA THR A 442 9.90 -7.50 1.85
C THR A 442 10.84 -7.63 3.05
N PRO A 443 10.40 -8.28 4.14
CA PRO A 443 11.22 -8.44 5.34
C PRO A 443 12.36 -9.45 5.17
N PHE A 444 12.41 -10.14 4.04
CA PHE A 444 13.37 -11.20 3.74
C PHE A 444 14.59 -10.69 2.97
N ASP A 445 14.41 -9.58 2.24
CA ASP A 445 15.45 -8.96 1.45
C ASP A 445 16.41 -8.09 2.27
N LYS A 446 17.69 -8.19 1.91
CA LYS A 446 18.75 -7.33 2.43
C LYS A 446 18.62 -5.92 1.87
N ALA A 447 18.90 -4.93 2.71
CA ALA A 447 18.84 -3.53 2.31
C ALA A 447 20.00 -3.17 1.38
N ASN A 448 19.74 -2.32 0.38
CA ASN A 448 20.76 -1.84 -0.55
C ASN A 448 21.41 -0.56 -0.02
N VAL A 449 22.74 -0.51 -0.05
CA VAL A 449 23.50 0.73 0.11
C VAL A 449 24.59 0.82 -0.96
N ALA A 450 24.83 2.02 -1.49
CA ALA A 450 25.88 2.28 -2.47
C ALA A 450 26.93 3.22 -1.88
N TRP A 451 28.19 2.79 -1.90
CA TRP A 451 29.35 3.64 -1.69
C TRP A 451 29.83 4.16 -3.04
N ILE A 452 29.68 5.47 -3.25
CA ILE A 452 30.01 6.14 -4.52
C ILE A 452 31.15 7.12 -4.27
N THR A 453 32.21 7.03 -5.08
CA THR A 453 33.33 7.98 -5.05
C THR A 453 33.43 8.69 -6.39
N ILE A 454 33.47 10.02 -6.35
CA ILE A 454 33.80 10.85 -7.50
C ILE A 454 35.26 11.28 -7.33
N ASP A 455 36.14 10.78 -8.21
CA ASP A 455 37.58 11.07 -8.12
C ASP A 455 37.94 12.47 -8.66
N GLU A 456 39.21 12.82 -8.60
CA GLU A 456 39.75 14.11 -9.05
C GLU A 456 39.54 14.37 -10.55
N ASP A 457 39.44 13.30 -11.35
CA ASP A 457 39.12 13.34 -12.79
C ASP A 457 37.61 13.34 -13.06
N LYS A 458 36.78 13.43 -12.01
CA LYS A 458 35.32 13.38 -12.06
C LYS A 458 34.77 12.05 -12.56
N LYS A 459 35.52 10.94 -12.45
CA LYS A 459 34.99 9.60 -12.73
C LYS A 459 34.24 9.07 -11.51
N VAL A 460 33.16 8.34 -11.79
CA VAL A 460 32.28 7.77 -10.77
C VAL A 460 32.66 6.31 -10.54
N HIS A 461 32.94 5.96 -9.29
CA HIS A 461 33.22 4.60 -8.84
C HIS A 461 32.13 4.16 -7.89
N VAL A 462 31.43 3.05 -8.19
CA VAL A 462 30.29 2.55 -7.42
C VAL A 462 30.63 1.20 -6.81
N LYS A 463 30.36 1.07 -5.50
CA LYS A 463 30.37 -0.22 -4.79
C LYS A 463 29.03 -0.41 -4.10
N ILE A 464 28.31 -1.45 -4.49
CA ILE A 464 27.07 -1.83 -3.81
C ILE A 464 27.39 -2.77 -2.65
N GLU A 465 26.79 -2.52 -1.50
CA GLU A 465 26.82 -3.40 -0.33
C GLU A 465 25.39 -3.69 0.13
N LYS A 466 25.24 -4.82 0.82
CA LYS A 466 23.97 -5.31 1.34
C LYS A 466 24.00 -5.29 2.86
N LEU A 467 23.02 -4.64 3.48
CA LEU A 467 22.82 -4.69 4.93
C LEU A 467 21.80 -5.78 5.28
N PRO A 468 21.91 -6.41 6.48
CA PRO A 468 21.07 -7.56 6.79
C PRO A 468 19.57 -7.22 6.74
N SER A 469 18.75 -8.18 6.33
CA SER A 469 17.29 -8.06 6.25
C SER A 469 16.64 -7.91 7.63
N LEU A 470 15.36 -7.51 7.66
CA LEU A 470 14.60 -7.43 8.91
C LEU A 470 14.59 -8.78 9.64
N ILE A 471 14.39 -9.88 8.91
CA ILE A 471 14.39 -11.20 9.52
C ILE A 471 15.77 -11.58 10.08
N GLU A 472 16.87 -11.31 9.37
CA GLU A 472 18.21 -11.52 9.90
C GLU A 472 18.46 -10.73 11.20
N GLN A 473 17.90 -9.52 11.32
CA GLN A 473 17.99 -8.73 12.54
C GLN A 473 17.20 -9.34 13.68
N ILE A 474 15.97 -9.78 13.44
CA ILE A 474 15.15 -10.45 14.45
C ILE A 474 15.88 -11.65 15.04
N PHE A 475 16.59 -12.44 14.22
CA PHE A 475 17.38 -13.58 14.70
C PHE A 475 18.67 -13.21 15.43
N LYS A 476 19.12 -11.95 15.37
CA LYS A 476 20.24 -11.41 16.16
C LYS A 476 19.80 -10.78 17.50
N GLU A 477 18.50 -10.56 17.69
CA GLU A 477 17.92 -10.00 18.92
C GLU A 477 17.76 -11.04 20.05
N ASP A 478 17.11 -10.66 21.17
CA ASP A 478 16.84 -11.54 22.31
C ASP A 478 16.06 -12.79 21.85
N ARG A 479 16.63 -13.97 22.11
CA ARG A 479 16.03 -15.27 21.74
C ARG A 479 14.61 -15.45 22.26
N ARG A 480 14.24 -14.79 23.36
CA ARG A 480 12.90 -14.89 23.96
C ARG A 480 11.81 -14.21 23.14
N THR A 481 12.15 -13.27 22.27
CA THR A 481 11.18 -12.46 21.49
C THR A 481 11.17 -12.80 20.00
N ILE A 482 12.03 -13.71 19.52
CA ILE A 482 12.14 -14.03 18.08
C ILE A 482 10.80 -14.47 17.49
N LYS A 483 10.12 -15.46 18.11
CA LYS A 483 8.84 -15.98 17.60
C LYS A 483 7.79 -14.88 17.49
N GLU A 484 7.68 -14.04 18.52
CA GLU A 484 6.73 -12.92 18.55
C GLU A 484 7.06 -11.86 17.50
N ASN A 485 8.34 -11.53 17.31
CA ASN A 485 8.79 -10.58 16.29
C ASN A 485 8.55 -11.13 14.86
N LEU A 486 8.72 -12.44 14.63
CA LEU A 486 8.37 -13.07 13.35
C LEU A 486 6.88 -12.94 13.04
N ILE A 487 6.01 -13.11 14.04
CA ILE A 487 4.57 -12.96 13.85
C ILE A 487 4.21 -11.48 13.63
N ASN A 488 4.67 -10.59 14.50
CA ASN A 488 4.19 -9.21 14.52
C ASN A 488 4.89 -8.29 13.49
N LYS A 489 6.19 -8.49 13.22
CA LYS A 489 6.97 -7.63 12.32
C LYS A 489 7.11 -8.18 10.91
N VAL A 490 7.09 -9.51 10.74
CA VAL A 490 7.23 -10.20 9.44
C VAL A 490 5.87 -10.70 8.94
N ASN A 491 4.83 -10.65 9.78
CA ASN A 491 3.47 -11.12 9.46
C ASN A 491 3.40 -12.61 9.12
N LEU A 492 4.21 -13.43 9.81
CA LEU A 492 4.15 -14.89 9.70
C LEU A 492 3.06 -15.46 10.62
N SER A 493 2.39 -16.52 10.20
CA SER A 493 1.54 -17.31 11.10
C SER A 493 2.37 -18.02 12.16
N GLU A 494 1.73 -18.46 13.25
CA GLU A 494 2.44 -19.13 14.34
C GLU A 494 3.21 -20.38 13.86
N SER A 495 2.61 -21.16 12.96
CA SER A 495 3.24 -22.34 12.38
C SER A 495 4.38 -21.98 11.43
N GLU A 496 4.25 -20.91 10.65
CA GLU A 496 5.33 -20.44 9.78
C GLU A 496 6.52 -19.96 10.61
N ALA A 497 6.29 -19.20 11.69
CA ALA A 497 7.34 -18.75 12.58
C ALA A 497 8.15 -19.93 13.18
N GLU A 498 7.49 -21.04 13.54
CA GLU A 498 8.14 -22.26 14.02
C GLU A 498 9.02 -22.92 12.95
N TRP A 499 8.54 -22.97 11.71
CA TRP A 499 9.33 -23.49 10.59
C TRP A 499 10.57 -22.62 10.37
N PHE A 500 10.42 -21.30 10.30
CA PHE A 500 11.55 -20.37 10.15
C PHE A 500 12.57 -20.50 11.28
N LEU A 501 12.13 -20.66 12.53
CA LEU A 501 13.01 -20.94 13.67
C LEU A 501 13.81 -22.25 13.48
N ASN A 502 13.16 -23.31 12.98
CA ASN A 502 13.80 -24.58 12.74
C ASN A 502 14.85 -24.50 11.60
N PHE A 503 14.53 -23.85 10.47
CA PHE A 503 15.49 -23.66 9.38
C PHE A 503 16.66 -22.78 9.80
N ALA A 504 16.42 -21.65 10.46
CA ALA A 504 17.48 -20.81 10.96
C ALA A 504 18.42 -21.57 11.92
N LYS A 505 17.87 -22.46 12.77
CA LYS A 505 18.65 -23.31 13.67
C LYS A 505 19.46 -24.39 12.94
N THR A 506 18.89 -25.02 11.91
CA THR A 506 19.49 -26.20 11.25
C THR A 506 20.38 -25.84 10.08
N LYS A 507 20.09 -24.76 9.35
CA LYS A 507 20.79 -24.30 8.15
C LYS A 507 21.65 -23.06 8.39
N GLY A 508 21.44 -22.33 9.48
CA GLY A 508 22.24 -21.16 9.83
C GLY A 508 22.13 -20.04 8.80
N THR A 509 23.27 -19.44 8.45
CA THR A 509 23.35 -18.29 7.53
C THR A 509 22.88 -18.60 6.12
N GLU A 510 23.07 -19.84 5.65
CA GLU A 510 22.67 -20.27 4.30
C GLU A 510 21.17 -20.05 4.05
N PHE A 511 20.34 -20.30 5.07
CA PHE A 511 18.90 -20.06 4.96
C PHE A 511 18.58 -18.59 4.67
N PHE A 512 19.26 -17.65 5.32
CA PHE A 512 19.01 -16.22 5.11
C PHE A 512 19.52 -15.73 3.75
N GLU A 513 20.59 -16.32 3.21
CA GLU A 513 21.04 -16.02 1.85
C GLU A 513 20.06 -16.55 0.79
N ASP A 514 19.43 -17.70 1.04
CA ASP A 514 18.49 -18.32 0.10
C ASP A 514 17.07 -17.70 0.20
N LEU A 515 16.72 -17.03 1.31
CA LEU A 515 15.36 -16.54 1.60
C LEU A 515 14.74 -15.65 0.50
N PRO A 516 15.45 -14.68 -0.10
CA PRO A 516 14.90 -13.89 -1.22
C PRO A 516 14.46 -14.76 -2.40
N ASN A 517 15.24 -15.79 -2.73
CA ASN A 517 14.90 -16.73 -3.81
C ASN A 517 13.70 -17.61 -3.43
N LEU A 518 13.59 -18.00 -2.16
CA LEU A 518 12.43 -18.74 -1.65
C LEU A 518 11.15 -17.88 -1.67
N GLU A 519 11.24 -16.61 -1.33
CA GLU A 519 10.14 -15.67 -1.46
C GLU A 519 9.71 -15.54 -2.94
N SER A 520 10.68 -15.44 -3.85
CA SER A 520 10.39 -15.44 -5.29
C SER A 520 9.65 -16.71 -5.72
N ILE A 521 10.04 -17.89 -5.25
CA ILE A 521 9.28 -19.14 -5.50
C ILE A 521 7.85 -19.01 -4.97
N LYS A 522 7.68 -18.56 -3.73
CA LYS A 522 6.38 -18.41 -3.07
C LYS A 522 5.44 -17.52 -3.88
N ILE A 523 5.91 -16.33 -4.28
CA ILE A 523 5.14 -15.33 -5.02
C ILE A 523 4.84 -15.83 -6.43
N ASN A 524 5.86 -16.31 -7.17
CA ASN A 524 5.68 -16.74 -8.55
C ASN A 524 4.75 -17.95 -8.65
N LEU A 525 4.82 -18.91 -7.75
CA LEU A 525 3.94 -20.09 -7.79
C LEU A 525 2.60 -19.90 -7.07
N GLY A 526 2.43 -18.83 -6.27
CA GLY A 526 1.21 -18.61 -5.50
C GLY A 526 0.96 -19.67 -4.41
N ILE A 527 2.05 -20.14 -3.79
CA ILE A 527 2.05 -21.18 -2.75
C ILE A 527 2.32 -20.59 -1.36
N PRO A 528 1.92 -21.24 -0.27
CA PRO A 528 2.20 -20.78 1.09
C PRO A 528 3.63 -21.15 1.54
N TRP A 529 4.13 -20.48 2.60
CA TRP A 529 5.50 -20.68 3.09
C TRP A 529 5.80 -22.13 3.48
N GLN A 530 4.85 -22.86 4.06
CA GLN A 530 5.08 -24.27 4.43
C GLN A 530 5.41 -25.13 3.21
N VAL A 531 4.79 -24.87 2.05
CA VAL A 531 5.10 -25.58 0.80
C VAL A 531 6.44 -25.13 0.25
N THR A 532 6.72 -23.83 0.25
CA THR A 532 8.03 -23.27 -0.17
C THR A 532 9.18 -23.85 0.66
N LEU A 533 9.03 -23.93 1.97
CA LEU A 533 10.06 -24.47 2.86
C LEU A 533 10.20 -26.00 2.70
N SER A 534 9.12 -26.72 2.36
CA SER A 534 9.21 -28.14 1.99
C SER A 534 10.02 -28.34 0.70
N LEU A 535 9.92 -27.44 -0.27
CA LEU A 535 10.79 -27.44 -1.46
C LEU A 535 12.25 -27.20 -1.07
N TYR A 536 12.49 -26.25 -0.16
CA TYR A 536 13.82 -25.95 0.35
C TYR A 536 14.46 -27.14 1.08
N GLU A 537 13.69 -27.92 1.87
CA GLU A 537 14.19 -29.17 2.47
C GLU A 537 14.67 -30.19 1.43
N LYS A 538 14.07 -30.17 0.24
CA LYS A 538 14.46 -31.03 -0.88
C LYS A 538 15.56 -30.43 -1.76
N GLY A 539 16.14 -29.30 -1.37
CA GLY A 539 17.25 -28.66 -2.05
C GLY A 539 16.85 -27.71 -3.18
N ILE A 540 15.56 -27.38 -3.32
CA ILE A 540 15.09 -26.35 -4.26
C ILE A 540 15.23 -24.99 -3.57
N LYS A 541 16.16 -24.17 -4.06
CA LYS A 541 16.51 -22.85 -3.53
C LYS A 541 15.99 -21.70 -4.37
N GLU A 542 15.81 -21.92 -5.66
CA GLU A 542 15.41 -20.90 -6.63
C GLU A 542 14.43 -21.43 -7.67
N ILE A 543 13.66 -20.53 -8.29
CA ILE A 543 12.56 -20.88 -9.21
C ILE A 543 13.04 -21.65 -10.46
N SER A 544 14.26 -21.36 -10.93
CA SER A 544 14.91 -22.01 -12.08
C SER A 544 15.12 -23.52 -11.88
N GLN A 545 15.20 -23.99 -10.63
CA GLN A 545 15.37 -25.41 -10.29
C GLN A 545 14.06 -26.20 -10.35
N ILE A 546 12.91 -25.52 -10.46
CA ILE A 546 11.61 -26.16 -10.53
C ILE A 546 11.39 -26.70 -11.94
N GLN A 547 11.22 -28.02 -12.02
CA GLN A 547 10.93 -28.75 -13.25
C GLN A 547 9.57 -29.42 -13.15
N GLU A 548 9.05 -29.91 -14.26
CA GLU A 548 7.76 -30.64 -14.27
C GLU A 548 7.76 -31.80 -13.27
N LYS A 549 8.87 -32.55 -13.20
CA LYS A 549 9.03 -33.66 -12.25
C LYS A 549 8.94 -33.21 -10.78
N THR A 550 9.36 -31.98 -10.46
CA THR A 550 9.26 -31.42 -9.11
C THR A 550 7.82 -31.45 -8.61
N PHE A 551 6.83 -31.17 -9.48
CA PHE A 551 5.42 -31.18 -9.11
C PHE A 551 4.91 -32.57 -8.75
N THR A 552 5.35 -33.61 -9.47
CA THR A 552 4.99 -35.00 -9.18
C THR A 552 5.71 -35.52 -7.92
N ASP A 553 7.03 -35.32 -7.83
CA ASP A 553 7.86 -35.84 -6.73
C ASP A 553 7.45 -35.24 -5.38
N MET A 554 7.05 -33.95 -5.38
CA MET A 554 6.68 -33.24 -4.16
C MET A 554 5.26 -33.52 -3.68
N TYR A 555 4.36 -33.98 -4.55
CA TYR A 555 2.92 -34.02 -4.26
C TYR A 555 2.57 -34.82 -2.99
N GLN A 556 3.25 -35.94 -2.77
CA GLN A 556 3.06 -36.78 -1.58
C GLN A 556 3.43 -36.06 -0.27
N TYR A 557 4.34 -35.07 -0.33
CA TYR A 557 4.77 -34.28 0.81
C TYR A 557 3.91 -33.03 1.02
N ILE A 558 3.05 -32.67 0.06
CA ILE A 558 2.17 -31.51 0.19
C ILE A 558 0.98 -31.86 1.10
N PRO A 559 0.80 -31.12 2.23
CA PRO A 559 -0.35 -31.31 3.10
C PRO A 559 -1.67 -31.20 2.32
N PRO A 560 -2.70 -32.01 2.63
CA PRO A 560 -3.98 -32.00 1.91
C PRO A 560 -4.59 -30.60 1.74
N LEU A 561 -4.46 -29.75 2.77
CA LEU A 561 -4.92 -28.36 2.76
C LEU A 561 -4.28 -27.50 1.64
N TYR A 562 -3.06 -27.81 1.24
CA TYR A 562 -2.29 -27.03 0.26
C TYR A 562 -2.19 -27.68 -1.12
N ARG A 563 -2.69 -28.91 -1.31
CA ARG A 563 -2.69 -29.59 -2.62
C ARG A 563 -3.38 -28.76 -3.69
N MET A 564 -4.39 -27.99 -3.30
CA MET A 564 -5.08 -27.03 -4.16
C MET A 564 -4.13 -25.95 -4.70
N HIS A 565 -3.32 -25.33 -3.83
CA HIS A 565 -2.29 -24.36 -4.25
C HIS A 565 -1.23 -25.01 -5.15
N TRP A 566 -0.84 -26.26 -4.84
CA TRP A 566 0.12 -27.00 -5.64
C TRP A 566 -0.38 -27.30 -7.07
N LYS A 567 -1.65 -27.68 -7.22
CA LYS A 567 -2.28 -27.89 -8.53
C LYS A 567 -2.34 -26.60 -9.34
N ARG A 568 -2.68 -25.47 -8.69
CA ARG A 568 -2.67 -24.15 -9.33
C ARG A 568 -1.25 -23.76 -9.79
N ALA A 569 -0.25 -23.96 -8.93
CA ALA A 569 1.15 -23.72 -9.24
C ALA A 569 1.60 -24.56 -10.45
N TYR A 570 1.19 -25.82 -10.52
CA TYR A 570 1.53 -26.70 -11.63
C TYR A 570 0.88 -26.25 -12.95
N ALA A 571 -0.40 -25.90 -12.92
CA ALA A 571 -1.09 -25.35 -14.09
C ALA A 571 -0.47 -24.03 -14.54
N LYS A 572 -0.06 -23.16 -13.61
CA LYS A 572 0.69 -21.93 -13.91
C LYS A 572 2.02 -22.23 -14.57
N PHE A 573 2.80 -23.16 -14.03
CA PHE A 573 4.09 -23.58 -14.60
C PHE A 573 3.94 -24.07 -16.04
N LYS A 574 2.87 -24.82 -16.34
CA LYS A 574 2.54 -25.27 -17.70
C LYS A 574 2.16 -24.11 -18.62
N ARG A 575 1.33 -23.17 -18.16
CA ARG A 575 0.94 -21.96 -18.91
C ARG A 575 2.14 -21.14 -19.35
N GLU A 576 3.05 -20.84 -18.44
CA GLU A 576 4.23 -20.01 -18.73
C GLU A 576 5.20 -20.62 -19.76
N ARG A 577 5.05 -21.92 -20.06
CA ARG A 577 5.92 -22.67 -20.98
C ARG A 577 5.18 -23.19 -22.22
N SER A 578 3.93 -22.79 -22.40
CA SER A 578 3.07 -23.27 -23.48
C SER A 578 2.35 -22.10 -24.14
N ASN A 579 2.41 -22.05 -25.48
CA ASN A 579 1.58 -21.14 -26.27
C ASN A 579 0.25 -21.80 -26.70
N GLU A 580 0.00 -23.05 -26.30
CA GLU A 580 -1.21 -23.78 -26.63
C GLU A 580 -2.34 -23.51 -25.64
N VAL A 581 -3.58 -23.66 -26.11
CA VAL A 581 -4.81 -23.61 -25.29
C VAL A 581 -5.38 -25.02 -25.11
N TYR A 582 -5.35 -25.56 -23.89
CA TYR A 582 -5.83 -26.91 -23.58
C TYR A 582 -6.19 -27.09 -22.10
N LEU A 583 -6.78 -28.23 -21.77
CA LEU A 583 -7.08 -28.64 -20.40
C LEU A 583 -6.13 -29.75 -19.91
N MET A 584 -5.62 -29.62 -18.70
CA MET A 584 -4.81 -30.67 -18.05
C MET A 584 -5.67 -31.81 -17.49
N ASN A 585 -6.93 -31.51 -17.15
CA ASN A 585 -7.90 -32.47 -16.63
C ASN A 585 -9.22 -32.34 -17.39
N GLN A 586 -9.90 -33.46 -17.59
CA GLN A 586 -11.25 -33.46 -18.16
C GLN A 586 -12.20 -32.62 -17.29
N LEU A 587 -13.06 -31.83 -17.93
CA LEU A 587 -14.11 -31.08 -17.24
C LEU A 587 -15.07 -32.08 -16.55
N PRO A 588 -15.20 -32.07 -15.21
CA PRO A 588 -15.86 -33.14 -14.46
C PRO A 588 -17.36 -32.90 -14.28
N ILE A 589 -18.02 -32.22 -15.23
CA ILE A 589 -19.45 -31.93 -15.19
C ILE A 589 -20.11 -32.25 -16.52
N ASN A 590 -21.34 -32.77 -16.45
CA ASN A 590 -22.23 -32.85 -17.59
C ASN A 590 -22.98 -31.52 -17.71
N THR A 591 -22.81 -30.82 -18.82
CA THR A 591 -23.44 -29.51 -19.04
C THR A 591 -24.92 -29.59 -19.33
N ASP A 592 -25.46 -30.75 -19.71
CA ASP A 592 -26.89 -30.89 -20.04
C ASP A 592 -27.80 -30.74 -18.80
N LYS A 593 -27.21 -30.78 -17.60
CA LYS A 593 -27.88 -30.51 -16.31
C LYS A 593 -27.09 -29.52 -15.47
N ALA A 594 -26.70 -28.41 -16.08
CA ALA A 594 -26.00 -27.32 -15.39
C ALA A 594 -26.89 -26.08 -15.23
N ILE A 595 -26.93 -25.53 -14.03
CA ILE A 595 -27.42 -24.17 -13.78
C ILE A 595 -26.21 -23.27 -13.58
N ILE A 596 -25.98 -22.31 -14.46
CA ILE A 596 -24.97 -21.28 -14.22
C ILE A 596 -25.60 -20.21 -13.35
N PHE A 597 -24.92 -19.78 -12.30
CA PHE A 597 -25.47 -18.78 -11.41
C PHE A 597 -24.42 -17.79 -10.95
N ASP A 598 -24.91 -16.59 -10.69
CA ASP A 598 -24.15 -15.47 -10.15
C ASP A 598 -25.05 -14.71 -9.19
N THR A 599 -24.50 -14.33 -8.03
CA THR A 599 -25.24 -13.60 -7.00
C THR A 599 -24.59 -12.24 -6.76
N GLU A 600 -25.36 -11.18 -6.95
CA GLU A 600 -24.91 -9.83 -6.60
C GLU A 600 -25.19 -9.55 -5.12
N TYR A 601 -24.19 -9.07 -4.39
CA TYR A 601 -24.30 -8.88 -2.94
C TYR A 601 -23.64 -7.59 -2.46
N SER A 602 -24.03 -7.16 -1.26
CA SER A 602 -23.35 -6.10 -0.51
C SER A 602 -22.28 -6.73 0.40
N PRO A 603 -20.98 -6.50 0.17
CA PRO A 603 -19.92 -7.03 1.03
C PRO A 603 -20.03 -6.55 2.48
N ASP A 604 -20.38 -5.26 2.66
CA ASP A 604 -20.48 -4.63 3.98
C ASP A 604 -21.64 -5.20 4.81
N LYS A 605 -22.76 -5.50 4.15
CA LYS A 605 -23.98 -5.99 4.81
C LYS A 605 -24.07 -7.51 4.80
N GLY A 606 -23.23 -8.19 4.01
CA GLY A 606 -23.21 -9.64 3.85
C GLY A 606 -24.49 -10.22 3.24
N LYS A 607 -25.21 -9.45 2.43
CA LYS A 607 -26.55 -9.80 1.93
C LYS A 607 -26.61 -9.87 0.41
N GLY A 608 -27.20 -10.94 -0.12
CA GLY A 608 -27.54 -11.06 -1.55
C GLY A 608 -28.69 -10.13 -1.94
N VAL A 609 -28.52 -9.40 -3.05
CA VAL A 609 -29.45 -8.41 -3.59
C VAL A 609 -30.18 -8.93 -4.82
N LEU A 610 -29.47 -9.66 -5.68
CA LEU A 610 -29.99 -10.26 -6.92
C LEU A 610 -29.40 -11.66 -7.09
N TYR A 611 -30.26 -12.64 -7.36
CA TYR A 611 -29.88 -14.04 -7.60
C TYR A 611 -30.21 -14.40 -9.04
N GLY A 612 -29.20 -14.53 -9.90
CA GLY A 612 -29.37 -14.88 -11.31
C GLY A 612 -29.01 -16.33 -11.60
N PHE A 613 -29.83 -17.00 -12.40
CA PHE A 613 -29.69 -18.40 -12.78
C PHE A 613 -29.96 -18.58 -14.28
N LEU A 614 -29.04 -19.21 -14.99
CA LEU A 614 -29.22 -19.68 -16.37
C LEU A 614 -29.34 -21.20 -16.37
N ASP A 615 -30.49 -21.68 -16.79
CA ASP A 615 -30.65 -23.10 -17.13
C ASP A 615 -30.11 -23.35 -18.54
N THR A 616 -29.03 -24.12 -18.62
CA THR A 616 -28.35 -24.42 -19.89
C THR A 616 -29.19 -25.28 -20.85
N SER A 617 -30.24 -25.97 -20.36
CA SER A 617 -31.16 -26.76 -21.18
C SER A 617 -32.33 -25.94 -21.75
N GLU A 618 -32.80 -24.95 -21.00
CA GLU A 618 -33.92 -24.06 -21.38
C GLU A 618 -33.42 -22.78 -22.07
N ASN A 619 -32.13 -22.45 -21.92
CA ASN A 619 -31.49 -21.20 -22.37
C ASN A 619 -32.22 -19.93 -21.87
N GLU A 620 -32.76 -20.01 -20.65
CA GLU A 620 -33.53 -18.95 -19.99
C GLU A 620 -32.78 -18.47 -18.75
N ILE A 621 -32.61 -17.15 -18.63
CA ILE A 621 -32.05 -16.51 -17.44
C ILE A 621 -33.20 -16.07 -16.52
N LYS A 622 -33.23 -16.62 -15.31
CA LYS A 622 -34.15 -16.24 -14.23
C LYS A 622 -33.41 -15.44 -13.19
N GLN A 623 -33.95 -14.28 -12.85
CA GLN A 623 -33.39 -13.39 -11.83
C GLN A 623 -34.43 -13.17 -10.74
N PHE A 624 -34.00 -13.29 -9.50
CA PHE A 624 -34.84 -13.07 -8.32
C PHE A 624 -34.21 -11.98 -7.47
N TRP A 625 -34.98 -10.95 -7.14
CA TRP A 625 -34.54 -9.89 -6.24
C TRP A 625 -34.56 -10.37 -4.78
N LEU A 626 -33.90 -9.64 -3.88
CA LEU A 626 -33.89 -9.89 -2.43
C LEU A 626 -35.29 -10.17 -1.84
N ASN A 627 -36.33 -9.47 -2.31
CA ASN A 627 -37.71 -9.64 -1.85
C ASN A 627 -38.41 -10.89 -2.44
N GLU A 628 -37.81 -11.53 -3.43
CA GLU A 628 -38.30 -12.75 -4.11
C GLU A 628 -37.52 -14.00 -3.68
N LYS A 629 -36.76 -13.89 -2.58
CA LYS A 629 -35.95 -14.97 -2.01
C LYS A 629 -36.70 -16.31 -1.83
N PRO A 630 -37.98 -16.36 -1.42
CA PRO A 630 -38.73 -17.61 -1.39
C PRO A 630 -38.90 -18.28 -2.77
N ALA A 631 -39.06 -17.48 -3.84
CA ALA A 631 -39.14 -17.99 -5.20
C ALA A 631 -37.78 -18.51 -5.69
N ALA A 632 -36.69 -17.79 -5.37
CA ALA A 632 -35.33 -18.25 -5.64
C ALA A 632 -35.03 -19.59 -4.93
N PHE A 633 -35.43 -19.71 -3.66
CA PHE A 633 -35.33 -20.95 -2.89
C PHE A 633 -36.05 -22.11 -3.58
N GLU A 634 -37.32 -21.92 -3.95
CA GLU A 634 -38.11 -22.95 -4.62
C GLU A 634 -37.51 -23.37 -5.97
N TYR A 635 -37.00 -22.40 -6.74
CA TYR A 635 -36.31 -22.65 -8.01
C TYR A 635 -35.07 -23.52 -7.82
N VAL A 636 -34.16 -23.11 -6.91
CA VAL A 636 -32.92 -23.84 -6.64
C VAL A 636 -33.21 -25.23 -6.08
N ARG A 637 -34.18 -25.35 -5.15
CA ARG A 637 -34.59 -26.63 -4.56
C ARG A 637 -35.10 -27.60 -5.61
N SER A 638 -35.98 -27.12 -6.49
CA SER A 638 -36.56 -27.93 -7.57
C SER A 638 -35.48 -28.43 -8.55
N LYS A 639 -34.58 -27.56 -9.00
CA LYS A 639 -33.49 -27.95 -9.92
C LYS A 639 -32.48 -28.88 -9.24
N ALA A 640 -32.16 -28.65 -7.96
CA ALA A 640 -31.30 -29.55 -7.18
C ALA A 640 -31.91 -30.97 -7.05
N GLN A 641 -33.22 -31.08 -6.79
CA GLN A 641 -33.93 -32.38 -6.75
C GLN A 641 -33.93 -33.12 -8.10
N GLN A 642 -33.86 -32.40 -9.21
CA GLN A 642 -33.73 -32.95 -10.56
C GLN A 642 -32.30 -33.38 -10.92
N GLY A 643 -31.35 -33.17 -10.00
CA GLY A 643 -29.94 -33.52 -10.15
C GLY A 643 -29.12 -32.52 -10.95
N TYR A 644 -29.51 -31.24 -10.98
CA TYR A 644 -28.69 -30.20 -11.61
C TYR A 644 -27.47 -29.84 -10.75
N VAL A 645 -26.37 -29.50 -11.43
CA VAL A 645 -25.15 -28.94 -10.83
C VAL A 645 -25.14 -27.43 -11.01
N PHE A 646 -24.89 -26.70 -9.92
CA PHE A 646 -24.85 -25.25 -9.91
C PHE A 646 -23.41 -24.74 -10.14
N VAL A 647 -23.16 -24.19 -11.32
CA VAL A 647 -21.86 -23.71 -11.78
C VAL A 647 -21.69 -22.22 -11.46
N HIS A 648 -20.57 -21.84 -10.84
CA HIS A 648 -20.31 -20.45 -10.42
C HIS A 648 -18.84 -20.06 -10.53
N TRP A 649 -18.56 -18.76 -10.38
CA TRP A 649 -17.23 -18.15 -10.55
C TRP A 649 -16.70 -17.51 -9.27
N GLY A 650 -16.32 -18.33 -8.28
CA GLY A 650 -15.77 -17.82 -7.02
C GLY A 650 -16.26 -18.54 -5.78
N GLY A 651 -15.90 -18.06 -4.60
CA GLY A 651 -16.30 -18.67 -3.32
C GLY A 651 -17.57 -18.09 -2.70
N ALA A 652 -17.89 -16.83 -3.01
CA ALA A 652 -18.97 -16.08 -2.36
C ALA A 652 -20.36 -16.61 -2.75
N ASP A 653 -20.57 -16.94 -4.03
CA ASP A 653 -21.86 -17.43 -4.54
C ASP A 653 -22.32 -18.70 -3.84
N ARG A 654 -21.41 -19.68 -3.68
CA ARG A 654 -21.70 -20.92 -2.95
C ARG A 654 -22.10 -20.63 -1.51
N LYS A 655 -21.40 -19.71 -0.85
CA LYS A 655 -21.68 -19.32 0.54
C LYS A 655 -23.08 -18.70 0.64
N LEU A 656 -23.40 -17.76 -0.24
CA LEU A 656 -24.72 -17.11 -0.28
C LEU A 656 -25.83 -18.10 -0.61
N LEU A 657 -25.63 -19.00 -1.58
CA LEU A 657 -26.60 -20.05 -1.91
C LEU A 657 -26.93 -20.91 -0.67
N ARG A 658 -25.90 -21.29 0.10
CA ARG A 658 -26.06 -22.12 1.30
C ARG A 658 -26.65 -21.35 2.48
N GLU A 659 -26.13 -20.17 2.78
CA GLU A 659 -26.47 -19.41 4.00
C GLU A 659 -27.74 -18.57 3.82
N GLU A 660 -27.92 -17.92 2.67
CA GLU A 660 -29.10 -17.10 2.41
C GLU A 660 -30.26 -17.98 1.97
N LEU A 661 -30.11 -18.81 0.93
CA LEU A 661 -31.24 -19.63 0.47
C LEU A 661 -31.44 -20.88 1.33
N GLY A 662 -30.47 -21.29 2.16
CA GLY A 662 -30.65 -22.46 3.03
C GLY A 662 -30.65 -23.79 2.28
N ILE A 663 -30.02 -23.87 1.11
CA ILE A 663 -29.97 -25.08 0.28
C ILE A 663 -28.52 -25.55 0.14
N ASP A 664 -28.26 -26.82 0.44
CA ASP A 664 -26.98 -27.48 0.18
C ASP A 664 -27.00 -28.18 -1.19
N ALA A 665 -27.00 -27.38 -2.25
CA ALA A 665 -27.01 -27.88 -3.63
C ALA A 665 -25.61 -28.33 -4.08
N GLN A 666 -25.56 -29.29 -5.01
CA GLN A 666 -24.30 -29.66 -5.65
C GLN A 666 -23.80 -28.47 -6.48
N THR A 667 -22.60 -27.98 -6.15
CA THR A 667 -21.99 -26.82 -6.80
C THR A 667 -20.69 -27.20 -7.50
N PHE A 668 -20.36 -26.49 -8.57
CA PHE A 668 -19.10 -26.60 -9.29
C PHE A 668 -18.45 -25.22 -9.48
N ASN A 669 -17.27 -25.04 -8.91
CA ASN A 669 -16.52 -23.80 -9.02
C ASN A 669 -15.69 -23.81 -10.31
N LEU A 670 -16.18 -23.11 -11.33
CA LEU A 670 -15.56 -23.06 -12.65
C LEU A 670 -14.23 -22.31 -12.63
N LEU A 671 -14.13 -21.22 -11.87
CA LEU A 671 -12.89 -20.47 -11.66
C LEU A 671 -11.79 -21.40 -11.15
N TYR A 672 -12.10 -22.23 -10.16
CA TYR A 672 -11.14 -23.17 -9.60
C TYR A 672 -10.64 -24.19 -10.63
N PHE A 673 -11.56 -24.72 -11.44
CA PHE A 673 -11.20 -25.63 -12.52
C PHE A 673 -10.28 -24.95 -13.54
N CYS A 674 -10.60 -23.72 -13.96
CA CYS A 674 -9.73 -22.95 -14.84
C CYS A 674 -8.33 -22.76 -14.23
N GLN A 675 -8.24 -22.38 -12.95
CA GLN A 675 -6.96 -22.15 -12.29
C GLN A 675 -6.06 -23.40 -12.17
N THR A 676 -6.65 -24.60 -12.14
CA THR A 676 -5.94 -25.88 -11.95
C THR A 676 -5.84 -26.74 -13.21
N SER A 677 -6.59 -26.42 -14.27
CA SER A 677 -6.68 -27.24 -15.47
C SER A 677 -6.43 -26.46 -16.75
N LEU A 678 -6.82 -25.18 -16.82
CA LEU A 678 -6.69 -24.40 -18.05
C LEU A 678 -5.24 -23.98 -18.27
N VAL A 679 -4.70 -24.39 -19.42
CA VAL A 679 -3.46 -23.88 -19.99
C VAL A 679 -3.83 -22.96 -21.14
N ALA A 680 -3.62 -21.65 -20.98
CA ALA A 680 -3.97 -20.59 -21.93
C ALA A 680 -3.15 -19.32 -21.62
N PRO A 681 -3.00 -18.36 -22.55
CA PRO A 681 -2.27 -17.10 -22.32
C PRO A 681 -3.08 -16.09 -21.48
N VAL A 682 -3.42 -16.48 -20.24
CA VAL A 682 -4.09 -15.63 -19.25
C VAL A 682 -3.08 -15.15 -18.20
N ASN A 683 -3.05 -13.85 -17.94
CA ASN A 683 -2.25 -13.21 -16.88
C ASN A 683 -2.97 -13.29 -15.54
N THR A 684 -4.28 -13.06 -15.53
CA THR A 684 -5.15 -13.19 -14.36
C THR A 684 -6.28 -14.19 -14.63
N PHE A 685 -7.07 -14.48 -13.59
CA PHE A 685 -8.29 -15.28 -13.71
C PHE A 685 -9.53 -14.42 -13.45
N ALA A 686 -9.45 -13.12 -13.76
CA ALA A 686 -10.63 -12.29 -13.89
C ALA A 686 -11.56 -12.89 -14.95
N LEU A 687 -12.87 -12.72 -14.77
CA LEU A 687 -13.88 -13.40 -15.60
C LEU A 687 -13.74 -12.97 -17.07
N GLU A 688 -13.54 -11.68 -17.28
CA GLU A 688 -13.34 -11.02 -18.57
C GLU A 688 -12.10 -11.51 -19.32
N GLU A 689 -10.97 -11.70 -18.62
CA GLU A 689 -9.73 -12.14 -19.26
C GLU A 689 -9.81 -13.59 -19.71
N VAL A 690 -10.41 -14.47 -18.90
CA VAL A 690 -10.65 -15.86 -19.29
C VAL A 690 -11.67 -15.93 -20.42
N TYR A 691 -12.71 -15.10 -20.37
CA TYR A 691 -13.70 -14.99 -21.44
C TYR A 691 -13.03 -14.60 -22.77
N ASP A 692 -12.26 -13.52 -22.80
CA ASP A 692 -11.60 -12.98 -23.99
C ASP A 692 -10.60 -13.98 -24.56
N THR A 693 -9.84 -14.64 -23.70
CA THR A 693 -8.84 -15.63 -24.12
C THR A 693 -9.49 -16.83 -24.81
N LEU A 694 -10.68 -17.24 -24.38
CA LEU A 694 -11.37 -18.42 -24.90
C LEU A 694 -12.34 -18.11 -26.04
N ASN A 695 -12.93 -16.91 -26.06
CA ASN A 695 -14.03 -16.55 -26.97
C ASN A 695 -13.73 -15.36 -27.88
N GLY A 696 -12.62 -14.64 -27.63
CA GLY A 696 -12.32 -13.36 -28.26
C GLY A 696 -13.05 -12.19 -27.60
N HIS A 697 -12.42 -11.02 -27.63
CA HIS A 697 -12.99 -9.79 -27.08
C HIS A 697 -14.27 -9.38 -27.83
N ASN A 698 -15.30 -8.98 -27.08
CA ASN A 698 -16.59 -8.59 -27.64
C ASN A 698 -16.76 -7.07 -27.67
N ASN A 699 -16.66 -6.47 -28.85
CA ASN A 699 -16.79 -5.01 -29.04
C ASN A 699 -18.23 -4.48 -28.99
N ASP A 700 -19.23 -5.33 -28.75
CA ASP A 700 -20.63 -4.90 -28.63
C ASP A 700 -20.82 -3.91 -27.48
N GLU A 701 -21.62 -2.86 -27.69
CA GLU A 701 -21.84 -1.78 -26.73
C GLU A 701 -22.41 -2.28 -25.41
N TRP A 702 -23.26 -3.32 -25.44
CA TRP A 702 -23.84 -3.91 -24.24
C TRP A 702 -22.77 -4.63 -23.40
N TRP A 703 -21.87 -5.38 -24.04
CA TRP A 703 -20.75 -6.04 -23.35
C TRP A 703 -19.79 -5.03 -22.75
N ASN A 704 -19.44 -3.98 -23.51
CA ASN A 704 -18.60 -2.90 -23.00
C ASN A 704 -19.19 -2.25 -21.76
N LYS A 705 -20.51 -1.99 -21.77
CA LYS A 705 -21.19 -1.29 -20.68
C LYS A 705 -21.42 -2.16 -19.45
N TYR A 706 -21.85 -3.41 -19.62
CA TYR A 706 -22.37 -4.23 -18.53
C TYR A 706 -21.42 -5.34 -18.09
N PHE A 707 -20.39 -5.66 -18.87
CA PHE A 707 -19.36 -6.64 -18.53
C PHE A 707 -18.00 -5.96 -18.29
N TYR A 708 -17.38 -5.39 -19.34
CA TYR A 708 -16.01 -4.88 -19.25
C TYR A 708 -15.89 -3.60 -18.38
N SER A 709 -16.91 -2.75 -18.35
CA SER A 709 -16.92 -1.54 -17.51
C SER A 709 -17.49 -1.76 -16.11
N MET A 710 -17.79 -3.02 -15.74
CA MET A 710 -18.56 -3.34 -14.53
C MET A 710 -17.77 -4.25 -13.58
N ASP A 711 -16.89 -3.65 -12.78
CA ASP A 711 -16.13 -4.38 -11.76
C ASP A 711 -16.96 -4.67 -10.49
N GLY A 712 -16.37 -5.46 -9.58
CA GLY A 712 -17.01 -5.83 -8.32
C GLY A 712 -17.28 -4.65 -7.37
N LEU A 713 -16.53 -3.54 -7.46
CA LEU A 713 -16.76 -2.36 -6.63
C LEU A 713 -17.99 -1.59 -7.10
N ILE A 714 -18.16 -1.43 -8.41
CA ILE A 714 -19.33 -0.79 -9.01
C ILE A 714 -20.58 -1.62 -8.70
N LYS A 715 -20.53 -2.94 -8.85
CA LYS A 715 -21.63 -3.85 -8.49
C LYS A 715 -21.97 -3.75 -7.00
N ALA A 716 -20.97 -3.74 -6.11
CA ALA A 716 -21.18 -3.55 -4.67
C ALA A 716 -21.83 -2.20 -4.34
N ALA A 717 -21.43 -1.12 -5.02
CA ALA A 717 -22.03 0.21 -4.86
C ALA A 717 -23.49 0.22 -5.32
N LEU A 718 -23.81 -0.42 -6.45
CA LEU A 718 -25.19 -0.59 -6.92
C LEU A 718 -26.03 -1.40 -5.94
N CYS A 719 -25.50 -2.51 -5.40
CA CYS A 719 -26.14 -3.30 -4.35
C CYS A 719 -26.45 -2.45 -3.11
N ASN A 720 -25.47 -1.68 -2.62
CA ASN A 720 -25.66 -0.79 -1.47
C ASN A 720 -26.74 0.26 -1.75
N LYS A 721 -26.73 0.86 -2.94
CA LYS A 721 -27.73 1.84 -3.37
C LYS A 721 -29.13 1.24 -3.46
N ILE A 722 -29.29 0.03 -4.01
CA ILE A 722 -30.58 -0.67 -4.08
C ILE A 722 -31.11 -1.01 -2.67
N LEU A 723 -30.22 -1.39 -1.74
CA LEU A 723 -30.61 -1.64 -0.36
C LEU A 723 -31.06 -0.38 0.39
N GLU A 724 -30.55 0.80 0.00
CA GLU A 724 -30.93 2.08 0.58
C GLU A 724 -32.18 2.68 -0.08
N TYR A 725 -32.29 2.53 -1.41
CA TYR A 725 -33.37 3.08 -2.23
C TYR A 725 -34.01 1.97 -3.07
N PRO A 726 -34.80 1.07 -2.43
CA PRO A 726 -35.30 -0.15 -3.09
C PRO A 726 -36.28 0.10 -4.23
N ASN A 727 -36.83 1.32 -4.34
CA ASN A 727 -37.79 1.72 -5.36
C ASN A 727 -37.16 2.43 -6.57
N GLU A 728 -35.84 2.61 -6.62
CA GLU A 728 -35.17 3.17 -7.81
C GLU A 728 -34.97 2.11 -8.90
N ASP A 729 -35.52 2.37 -10.09
CA ASP A 729 -35.46 1.43 -11.23
C ASP A 729 -34.11 1.41 -11.94
N ALA A 730 -33.41 2.55 -12.02
CA ALA A 730 -32.18 2.67 -12.80
C ALA A 730 -31.01 1.82 -12.25
N PRO A 731 -30.72 1.80 -10.94
CA PRO A 731 -29.71 0.90 -10.36
C PRO A 731 -30.09 -0.58 -10.52
N ARG A 732 -31.37 -0.94 -10.35
CA ARG A 732 -31.87 -2.30 -10.53
C ARG A 732 -31.66 -2.79 -11.96
N LYS A 733 -32.04 -1.99 -12.95
CA LYS A 733 -31.84 -2.31 -14.37
C LYS A 733 -30.36 -2.50 -14.69
N THR A 734 -29.50 -1.61 -14.19
CA THR A 734 -28.05 -1.68 -14.45
C THR A 734 -27.43 -2.93 -13.84
N LEU A 735 -27.76 -3.23 -12.58
CA LEU A 735 -27.25 -4.42 -11.89
C LEU A 735 -27.77 -5.72 -12.52
N SER A 736 -29.04 -5.76 -12.93
CA SER A 736 -29.65 -6.91 -13.60
C SER A 736 -28.98 -7.22 -14.94
N GLU A 737 -28.67 -6.21 -15.75
CA GLU A 737 -27.94 -6.41 -17.01
C GLU A 737 -26.47 -6.80 -16.79
N ALA A 738 -25.83 -6.29 -15.73
CA ALA A 738 -24.47 -6.69 -15.35
C ALA A 738 -24.39 -8.16 -14.92
N ASN A 739 -25.25 -8.58 -13.99
CA ASN A 739 -25.37 -9.97 -13.56
C ASN A 739 -25.67 -10.91 -14.74
N LYS A 740 -26.54 -10.47 -15.66
CA LYS A 740 -26.83 -11.19 -16.90
C LYS A 740 -25.59 -11.35 -17.78
N ALA A 741 -24.75 -10.32 -17.88
CA ALA A 741 -23.51 -10.37 -18.64
C ALA A 741 -22.52 -11.37 -18.06
N ASP A 742 -22.34 -11.39 -16.73
CA ASP A 742 -21.50 -12.37 -16.04
C ASP A 742 -21.99 -13.81 -16.27
N ILE A 743 -23.29 -14.06 -16.14
CA ILE A 743 -23.90 -15.38 -16.37
C ILE A 743 -23.67 -15.85 -17.81
N LEU A 744 -23.85 -14.96 -18.80
CA LEU A 744 -23.60 -15.29 -20.20
C LEU A 744 -22.11 -15.49 -20.48
N ALA A 745 -21.23 -14.72 -19.85
CA ALA A 745 -19.78 -14.90 -19.97
C ALA A 745 -19.37 -16.29 -19.44
N LEU A 746 -19.90 -16.67 -18.29
CA LEU A 746 -19.68 -17.98 -17.67
C LEU A 746 -20.17 -19.13 -18.54
N GLU A 747 -21.33 -18.96 -19.17
CA GLU A 747 -21.85 -19.94 -20.11
C GLU A 747 -20.92 -20.15 -21.30
N LYS A 748 -20.44 -19.05 -21.90
CA LYS A 748 -19.52 -19.13 -23.05
C LYS A 748 -18.19 -19.75 -22.65
N ILE A 749 -17.64 -19.40 -21.47
CA ILE A 749 -16.44 -20.04 -20.93
C ILE A 749 -16.70 -21.54 -20.77
N LEU A 750 -17.78 -21.94 -20.10
CA LEU A 750 -18.10 -23.34 -19.88
C LEU A 750 -18.17 -24.13 -21.20
N LYS A 751 -18.89 -23.60 -22.20
CA LYS A 751 -19.00 -24.17 -23.54
C LYS A 751 -17.65 -24.22 -24.28
N ALA A 752 -16.80 -23.22 -24.10
CA ALA A 752 -15.47 -23.19 -24.70
C ALA A 752 -14.57 -24.27 -24.10
N LEU A 753 -14.54 -24.40 -22.76
CA LEU A 753 -13.74 -25.42 -22.07
C LEU A 753 -14.10 -26.84 -22.50
N GLN A 754 -15.37 -27.14 -22.77
CA GLN A 754 -15.80 -28.46 -23.26
C GLN A 754 -15.20 -28.84 -24.61
N LYS A 755 -14.86 -27.85 -25.44
CA LYS A 755 -14.32 -28.06 -26.80
C LYS A 755 -12.79 -28.14 -26.81
N LEU A 756 -12.14 -27.78 -25.71
CA LEU A 756 -10.68 -27.79 -25.63
C LEU A 756 -10.14 -29.22 -25.58
N PRO A 757 -8.99 -29.49 -26.21
CA PRO A 757 -8.32 -30.78 -26.08
C PRO A 757 -7.87 -30.99 -24.64
N VAL A 758 -7.96 -32.24 -24.17
CA VAL A 758 -7.41 -32.64 -22.86
C VAL A 758 -6.05 -33.28 -23.07
N LYS A 759 -5.01 -32.67 -22.50
CA LYS A 759 -3.64 -33.20 -22.48
C LYS A 759 -3.29 -33.57 -21.04
N PRO A 760 -3.64 -34.78 -20.59
CA PRO A 760 -3.41 -35.19 -19.22
C PRO A 760 -1.91 -35.22 -18.94
N SER A 761 -1.52 -34.52 -17.87
CA SER A 761 -0.19 -34.59 -17.30
C SER A 761 -0.07 -35.76 -16.32
N ASN A 762 1.16 -36.19 -15.99
CA ASN A 762 1.42 -37.20 -14.96
C ASN A 762 0.61 -36.89 -13.69
N PRO A 763 0.01 -37.92 -13.04
CA PRO A 763 -0.98 -37.72 -12.00
C PRO A 763 -0.42 -36.93 -10.81
N ILE A 764 -1.03 -35.76 -10.56
CA ILE A 764 -0.87 -34.89 -9.37
C ILE A 764 -2.24 -34.71 -8.72
#